data_AF-A0A947UTG2-F1
#
_entry.id   AF-A0A947UTG2-F1
#
_cell.length_a   1.000
_cell.length_b   1.000
_cell.length_c   1.000
_cell.angle_alpha   90.00
_cell.angle_beta   90.00
_cell.angle_gamma   90.00
#
_symmetry.space_group_name_H-M   'P 1'
#
loop_
_entity.id
_entity.type
_entity.pdbx_description
1 polymer ?
#
loop_
_entity_poly.entity_id
_entity_poly.type
_entity_poly.pdbx_seq_one_letter_code
_entity_poly.pdbx_strand_id
1 'polypeptide(L)'
;MLLILVAMAGGYAFYRSANSQFNRSESDARLAISLARAKEAVIAYAVLDDQRPGRLLCPDLIGDGISPLLSRDDCDSYIGNLPWKTLDVRDFQDDRGMPLQLAVYRLFGGDRPTPPINSDTPTAMRLTAADGSVNNDVVAAIIAPRGALDPANSDGDDHFQVGRSVTDGDNDVIAVITRQELMAAAEKRVANEVRSCLDRHAASSTNTDHRYPWPAPLSVTNYQGKANSLFGRVPTTQPTAGPEAALKSTIAKLTRSVNQLSLAPDASQQMSALYALSDGLLQARNLFDAIFLKANQLKQLADDAYNQLHGVELAVASAATNGRISRREGTTIRSLSATPDSPLNALAEEISQLGVDVLPWQVSQYSTKLGQASTAADFASLTLDVRKLLYATTTSRPDISPSLIAAQTSASLACDPTNPIAPACDGSLAMAAAGDLINALNTLQNSVENSRVSVLASDVSAYSTPLGSLNSALGAAPTNENLNALLTTLNSTRAAISDITTGVPDVMSTRDSARATFDNAIAAIQSSPPNYAAIDTSISAAIASVTTLASSIASNEQIDNNVTHTSLRAAITIYENNRTAFTQRDTATPRPVQATITPFALALGDATVNLEIWAKSISDNASLVAPLAKANPVATGHDPGSASVLDTSAYKIANDALTSITGKNESVALLQAYIDNPNATTGASAIAALGETTALVNSLLNAANLLDNSLTSTSASAFPMVWQSSRCDFLLPTANSWWTKNEWANTLFYQISNISMSAPGKLRVNATGSYRLVALAAGRAIGAQDRVTPSTASFLEGINADLTRDGDATAPVPDFTATTPSATFNDRLAY
;
A
#
# COMPACT_ATOMS: atom_id res chain seq x y z
N MET A 1 1.88 -6.74 31.90
CA MET A 1 1.80 -6.67 33.37
C MET A 1 2.13 -5.30 33.95
N LEU A 2 3.20 -4.58 33.52
CA LEU A 2 3.52 -3.25 34.07
C LEU A 2 2.49 -2.15 33.68
N LEU A 3 1.89 -2.22 32.49
CA LEU A 3 0.78 -1.32 32.09
C LEU A 3 -0.48 -1.48 32.94
N ILE A 4 -0.76 -2.72 33.37
CA ILE A 4 -1.90 -3.07 34.23
C ILE A 4 -1.70 -2.43 35.61
N LEU A 5 -0.45 -2.31 36.09
CA LEU A 5 -0.12 -1.66 37.36
C LEU A 5 -0.20 -0.12 37.30
N VAL A 6 0.10 0.50 36.16
CA VAL A 6 0.04 1.96 36.00
C VAL A 6 -1.39 2.46 35.76
N ALA A 7 -2.22 1.70 35.03
CA ALA A 7 -3.67 1.96 34.92
C ALA A 7 -4.37 1.80 36.28
N MET A 8 -3.99 0.77 37.07
CA MET A 8 -4.47 0.60 38.45
C MET A 8 -4.15 1.80 39.34
N ALA A 9 -3.00 2.46 39.22
CA ALA A 9 -2.63 3.58 40.10
C ALA A 9 -3.35 4.89 39.73
N GLY A 10 -3.50 5.19 38.43
CA GLY A 10 -4.18 6.41 37.96
C GLY A 10 -5.69 6.37 38.18
N GLY A 11 -6.33 5.24 37.85
CA GLY A 11 -7.76 5.02 38.09
C GLY A 11 -8.09 5.02 39.58
N TYR A 12 -7.25 4.37 40.42
CA TYR A 12 -7.48 4.30 41.86
C TYR A 12 -7.35 5.65 42.57
N ALA A 13 -6.42 6.54 42.16
CA ALA A 13 -6.26 7.85 42.76
C ALA A 13 -7.42 8.81 42.41
N PHE A 14 -7.86 8.83 41.14
CA PHE A 14 -9.03 9.61 40.71
C PHE A 14 -10.34 9.05 41.28
N TYR A 15 -10.49 7.73 41.34
CA TYR A 15 -11.63 7.05 41.95
C TYR A 15 -11.81 7.37 43.44
N ARG A 16 -10.69 7.50 44.17
CA ARG A 16 -10.69 7.87 45.59
C ARG A 16 -10.93 9.37 45.83
N SER A 17 -10.58 10.24 44.87
CA SER A 17 -10.84 11.68 44.96
C SER A 17 -12.24 12.07 44.49
N ALA A 18 -12.77 11.41 43.45
CA ALA A 18 -14.09 11.69 42.87
C ALA A 18 -15.25 11.09 43.67
N ASN A 19 -14.96 10.12 44.54
CA ASN A 19 -15.97 9.41 45.30
C ASN A 19 -15.65 9.46 46.80
N SER A 20 -16.07 10.57 47.45
CA SER A 20 -15.86 10.84 48.87
C SER A 20 -16.56 9.84 49.82
N GLN A 21 -17.38 8.94 49.26
CA GLN A 21 -18.09 7.89 49.98
C GLN A 21 -17.20 6.72 50.44
N PHE A 22 -16.00 6.51 49.85
CA PHE A 22 -15.11 5.38 50.22
C PHE A 22 -14.40 5.52 51.58
N ASN A 23 -14.90 6.41 52.45
CA ASN A 23 -14.33 6.64 53.76
C ASN A 23 -15.03 5.75 54.81
N ARG A 24 -14.46 4.55 55.03
CA ARG A 24 -14.31 3.84 56.33
C ARG A 24 -14.84 2.38 56.45
N SER A 25 -15.36 1.71 55.41
CA SER A 25 -15.80 0.30 55.54
C SER A 25 -15.05 -0.70 54.63
N GLU A 26 -14.91 -1.95 55.09
CA GLU A 26 -14.36 -3.05 54.28
C GLU A 26 -15.25 -3.38 53.07
N SER A 27 -16.55 -3.12 53.19
CA SER A 27 -17.56 -3.32 52.14
C SER A 27 -17.32 -2.40 50.94
N ASP A 28 -17.13 -1.10 51.21
CA ASP A 28 -16.87 -0.12 50.15
C ASP A 28 -15.54 -0.42 49.42
N ALA A 29 -14.52 -0.87 50.15
CA ALA A 29 -13.26 -1.28 49.55
C ALA A 29 -13.41 -2.50 48.62
N ARG A 30 -14.26 -3.49 48.98
CA ARG A 30 -14.56 -4.64 48.13
C ARG A 30 -15.36 -4.25 46.89
N LEU A 31 -16.36 -3.36 47.04
CA LEU A 31 -17.13 -2.84 45.91
C LEU A 31 -16.24 -2.10 44.90
N ALA A 32 -15.33 -1.26 45.40
CA ALA A 32 -14.37 -0.56 44.55
C ALA A 32 -13.50 -1.50 43.72
N ILE A 33 -13.03 -2.60 44.31
CA ILE A 33 -12.26 -3.61 43.59
C ILE A 33 -13.12 -4.32 42.55
N SER A 34 -14.39 -4.63 42.85
CA SER A 34 -15.32 -5.24 41.88
C SER A 34 -15.56 -4.31 40.69
N LEU A 35 -15.87 -3.04 40.93
CA LEU A 35 -16.07 -2.03 39.88
C LEU A 35 -14.82 -1.83 39.03
N ALA A 36 -13.64 -1.76 39.65
CA ALA A 36 -12.38 -1.65 38.92
C ALA A 36 -12.12 -2.88 38.04
N ARG A 37 -12.37 -4.10 38.53
CA ARG A 37 -12.21 -5.32 37.71
C ARG A 37 -13.22 -5.40 36.56
N ALA A 38 -14.47 -5.00 36.80
CA ALA A 38 -15.47 -4.90 35.75
C ALA A 38 -15.06 -3.88 34.69
N LYS A 39 -14.55 -2.71 35.10
CA LYS A 39 -14.02 -1.67 34.21
C LYS A 39 -12.91 -2.20 33.31
N GLU A 40 -11.93 -2.88 33.90
CA GLU A 40 -10.82 -3.48 33.14
C GLU A 40 -11.32 -4.53 32.14
N ALA A 41 -12.28 -5.38 32.53
CA ALA A 41 -12.84 -6.39 31.63
C ALA A 41 -13.56 -5.77 30.42
N VAL A 42 -14.34 -4.71 30.65
CA VAL A 42 -15.05 -3.97 29.59
C VAL A 42 -14.05 -3.30 28.63
N ILE A 43 -13.00 -2.64 29.15
CA ILE A 43 -11.95 -2.05 28.31
C ILE A 43 -11.19 -3.14 27.54
N ALA A 44 -10.83 -4.25 28.20
CA ALA A 44 -10.10 -5.34 27.58
C ALA A 44 -10.90 -5.97 26.41
N TYR A 45 -12.21 -6.17 26.59
CA TYR A 45 -13.10 -6.62 25.52
C TYR A 45 -13.00 -5.69 24.31
N ALA A 46 -13.14 -4.38 24.53
CA ALA A 46 -13.13 -3.40 23.46
C ALA A 46 -11.79 -3.29 22.74
N VAL A 47 -10.68 -3.46 23.46
CA VAL A 47 -9.35 -3.48 22.86
C VAL A 47 -9.15 -4.72 21.99
N LEU A 48 -9.64 -5.89 22.42
CA LEU A 48 -9.46 -7.17 21.73
C LEU A 48 -10.38 -7.35 20.51
N ASP A 49 -11.29 -6.42 20.28
CA ASP A 49 -12.20 -6.45 19.14
C ASP A 49 -11.45 -6.44 17.80
N ASP A 50 -11.58 -7.52 17.03
CA ASP A 50 -10.81 -7.73 15.80
C ASP A 50 -11.27 -6.84 14.64
N GLN A 51 -12.51 -6.36 14.66
CA GLN A 51 -13.10 -5.55 13.58
C GLN A 51 -13.15 -4.06 13.93
N ARG A 52 -13.26 -3.72 15.21
CA ARG A 52 -13.49 -2.36 15.70
C ARG A 52 -12.79 -2.12 17.04
N PRO A 53 -11.45 -1.97 17.04
CA PRO A 53 -10.70 -1.65 18.25
C PRO A 53 -11.30 -0.42 18.96
N GLY A 54 -11.79 -0.59 20.19
CA GLY A 54 -12.52 0.43 20.95
C GLY A 54 -14.05 0.25 21.00
N ARG A 55 -14.61 -0.78 20.35
CA ARG A 55 -16.05 -1.12 20.45
C ARG A 55 -16.37 -1.76 21.80
N LEU A 56 -17.28 -1.16 22.54
CA LEU A 56 -17.88 -1.70 23.75
C LEU A 56 -19.02 -2.66 23.40
N LEU A 57 -19.16 -3.73 24.17
CA LEU A 57 -20.28 -4.68 24.07
C LEU A 57 -21.62 -4.08 24.50
N CYS A 58 -22.71 -4.65 23.99
CA CYS A 58 -24.05 -4.28 24.43
C CYS A 58 -24.35 -4.83 25.83
N PRO A 59 -25.10 -4.10 26.67
CA PRO A 59 -25.52 -4.59 27.98
C PRO A 59 -26.43 -5.83 27.88
N ASP A 60 -26.42 -6.66 28.92
CA ASP A 60 -27.35 -7.79 29.07
C ASP A 60 -28.73 -7.29 29.51
N LEU A 61 -29.75 -7.57 28.71
CA LEU A 61 -31.11 -7.09 28.94
C LEU A 61 -32.01 -8.09 29.66
N ILE A 62 -31.59 -9.35 29.80
CA ILE A 62 -32.41 -10.44 30.36
C ILE A 62 -31.81 -11.07 31.62
N GLY A 63 -30.59 -10.66 32.02
CA GLY A 63 -29.94 -11.10 33.26
C GLY A 63 -29.29 -12.47 33.17
N ASP A 64 -29.00 -12.97 31.97
CA ASP A 64 -28.32 -14.25 31.77
C ASP A 64 -26.79 -14.12 31.77
N GLY A 65 -26.27 -12.91 31.87
CA GLY A 65 -24.85 -12.56 31.84
C GLY A 65 -24.25 -12.48 30.44
N ILE A 66 -25.06 -12.49 29.37
CA ILE A 66 -24.61 -12.56 27.98
C ILE A 66 -24.97 -11.26 27.24
N SER A 67 -24.00 -10.67 26.54
CA SER A 67 -24.28 -9.57 25.60
C SER A 67 -25.14 -10.11 24.44
N PRO A 68 -26.23 -9.44 24.07
CA PRO A 68 -27.12 -9.91 23.02
C PRO A 68 -26.39 -10.03 21.68
N LEU A 69 -26.77 -11.04 20.90
CA LEU A 69 -26.40 -11.11 19.49
C LEU A 69 -27.09 -9.98 18.74
N LEU A 70 -26.30 -9.20 18.02
CA LEU A 70 -26.81 -8.08 17.25
C LEU A 70 -27.59 -8.57 16.03
N SER A 71 -28.88 -8.26 15.99
CA SER A 71 -29.73 -8.44 14.80
C SER A 71 -29.71 -7.23 13.86
N ARG A 72 -29.07 -6.15 14.30
CA ARG A 72 -28.93 -4.84 13.65
C ARG A 72 -27.64 -4.15 14.12
N ASP A 73 -27.28 -3.06 13.47
CA ASP A 73 -26.08 -2.26 13.78
C ASP A 73 -26.05 -1.68 15.20
N ASP A 74 -27.19 -1.48 15.85
CA ASP A 74 -27.28 -0.84 17.17
C ASP A 74 -27.63 -1.85 18.27
N CYS A 75 -27.24 -1.52 19.51
CA CYS A 75 -27.73 -2.26 20.66
C CYS A 75 -29.25 -2.07 20.81
N ASP A 76 -29.96 -3.11 21.27
CA ASP A 76 -31.40 -3.02 21.55
C ASP A 76 -31.70 -2.05 22.71
N SER A 77 -30.77 -1.94 23.66
CA SER A 77 -30.70 -0.90 24.68
C SER A 77 -29.24 -0.64 25.01
N TYR A 78 -28.93 0.59 25.43
CA TYR A 78 -27.59 1.04 25.81
C TYR A 78 -27.36 1.05 27.32
N ILE A 79 -28.35 0.61 28.11
CA ILE A 79 -28.23 0.34 29.55
C ILE A 79 -28.86 -1.02 29.89
N GLY A 80 -28.22 -1.77 30.78
CA GLY A 80 -28.65 -3.10 31.23
C GLY A 80 -27.67 -3.72 32.23
N ASN A 81 -27.80 -5.00 32.51
CA ASN A 81 -26.87 -5.73 33.37
C ASN A 81 -25.49 -5.86 32.71
N LEU A 82 -24.44 -5.97 33.53
CA LEU A 82 -23.09 -6.27 33.06
C LEU A 82 -23.05 -7.71 32.50
N PRO A 83 -22.68 -7.90 31.23
CA PRO A 83 -22.63 -9.22 30.59
C PRO A 83 -21.38 -10.02 31.00
N TRP A 84 -21.33 -10.43 32.27
CA TRP A 84 -20.17 -11.05 32.90
C TRP A 84 -19.70 -12.37 32.25
N LYS A 85 -20.61 -13.16 31.66
CA LYS A 85 -20.22 -14.37 30.91
C LYS A 85 -19.52 -14.03 29.61
N THR A 86 -20.02 -13.04 28.87
CA THR A 86 -19.36 -12.57 27.63
C THR A 86 -17.99 -11.99 27.92
N LEU A 87 -17.84 -11.31 29.06
CA LEU A 87 -16.56 -10.75 29.53
C LEU A 87 -15.59 -11.80 30.11
N ASP A 88 -16.02 -13.07 30.23
CA ASP A 88 -15.27 -14.16 30.87
C ASP A 88 -14.75 -13.78 32.28
N VAL A 89 -15.64 -13.19 33.07
CA VAL A 89 -15.38 -12.81 34.46
C VAL A 89 -16.42 -13.45 35.38
N ARG A 90 -16.14 -13.47 36.68
CA ARG A 90 -17.15 -13.83 37.67
C ARG A 90 -18.31 -12.83 37.63
N ASP A 91 -19.50 -13.29 38.01
CA ASP A 91 -20.63 -12.40 38.26
C ASP A 91 -20.25 -11.39 39.37
N PHE A 92 -20.13 -10.12 38.97
CA PHE A 92 -19.83 -9.04 39.89
C PHE A 92 -21.15 -8.51 40.45
N GLN A 93 -21.27 -8.57 41.77
CA GLN A 93 -22.40 -7.99 42.49
C GLN A 93 -21.90 -6.83 43.35
N ASP A 94 -22.81 -5.90 43.64
CA ASP A 94 -22.56 -4.84 44.59
C ASP A 94 -22.54 -5.35 46.05
N ASP A 95 -22.36 -4.44 46.99
CA ASP A 95 -22.33 -4.79 48.42
C ASP A 95 -23.70 -5.09 49.04
N ARG A 96 -24.78 -5.00 48.26
CA ARG A 96 -26.15 -5.41 48.62
C ARG A 96 -26.62 -6.64 47.82
N GLY A 97 -25.74 -7.25 47.01
CA GLY A 97 -26.03 -8.44 46.22
C GLY A 97 -26.77 -8.18 44.91
N MET A 98 -26.87 -6.93 44.46
CA MET A 98 -27.45 -6.60 43.16
C MET A 98 -26.40 -6.77 42.04
N PRO A 99 -26.81 -7.22 40.84
CA PRO A 99 -25.93 -7.22 39.67
C PRO A 99 -25.42 -5.82 39.34
N LEU A 100 -24.15 -5.72 38.90
CA LEU A 100 -23.66 -4.48 38.30
C LEU A 100 -24.38 -4.23 36.97
N GLN A 101 -24.61 -2.95 36.67
CA GLN A 101 -25.13 -2.52 35.37
C GLN A 101 -24.03 -1.90 34.50
N LEU A 102 -24.23 -1.96 33.19
CA LEU A 102 -23.40 -1.36 32.18
C LEU A 102 -24.24 -0.40 31.33
N ALA A 103 -23.82 0.85 31.26
CA ALA A 103 -24.30 1.83 30.31
C ALA A 103 -23.20 2.17 29.29
N VAL A 104 -23.54 2.26 28.01
CA VAL A 104 -22.59 2.45 26.90
C VAL A 104 -23.07 3.58 25.99
N TYR A 105 -22.20 4.52 25.66
CA TYR A 105 -22.55 5.55 24.68
C TYR A 105 -22.70 4.95 23.28
N ARG A 106 -23.79 5.32 22.60
CA ARG A 106 -24.21 4.67 21.34
C ARG A 106 -23.17 4.62 20.22
N LEU A 107 -22.23 5.57 20.18
CA LEU A 107 -21.18 5.61 19.15
C LEU A 107 -20.02 4.66 19.43
N PHE A 108 -19.95 4.10 20.64
CA PHE A 108 -18.95 3.12 21.04
C PHE A 108 -19.56 1.72 21.21
N GLY A 109 -20.87 1.56 21.16
CA GLY A 109 -21.56 0.26 21.24
C GLY A 109 -22.14 -0.22 19.90
N GLY A 110 -22.47 -1.50 19.81
CA GLY A 110 -23.09 -2.09 18.62
C GLY A 110 -22.12 -2.23 17.43
N ASP A 111 -22.62 -2.57 16.25
CA ASP A 111 -21.84 -2.80 15.02
C ASP A 111 -21.96 -1.73 13.93
N ARG A 112 -22.51 -0.57 14.28
CA ARG A 112 -22.72 0.54 13.35
C ARG A 112 -21.45 0.98 12.61
N PRO A 113 -21.45 1.09 11.27
CA PRO A 113 -20.26 1.47 10.51
C PRO A 113 -19.91 2.96 10.58
N THR A 114 -20.87 3.84 10.91
CA THR A 114 -20.68 5.30 10.90
C THR A 114 -21.20 5.98 12.18
N PRO A 115 -20.44 6.91 12.80
CA PRO A 115 -19.06 7.26 12.48
C PRO A 115 -18.08 6.11 12.78
N PRO A 116 -16.88 6.13 12.19
CA PRO A 116 -15.81 5.19 12.54
C PRO A 116 -15.48 5.25 14.03
N ILE A 117 -15.02 4.12 14.61
CA ILE A 117 -14.51 4.06 16.00
C ILE A 117 -12.99 4.20 15.98
N ASN A 118 -12.50 5.40 16.31
CA ASN A 118 -11.10 5.76 16.42
C ASN A 118 -10.90 6.87 17.47
N SER A 119 -9.69 7.41 17.54
CA SER A 119 -9.33 8.46 18.50
C SER A 119 -10.20 9.73 18.44
N ASP A 120 -10.73 10.06 17.27
CA ASP A 120 -11.53 11.27 17.04
C ASP A 120 -13.05 11.02 17.13
N THR A 121 -13.49 9.79 17.44
CA THR A 121 -14.92 9.48 17.68
C THR A 121 -15.46 10.32 18.84
N PRO A 122 -16.51 11.13 18.62
CA PRO A 122 -17.02 12.02 19.65
C PRO A 122 -17.84 11.25 20.70
N THR A 123 -17.95 11.83 21.89
CA THR A 123 -18.92 11.41 22.90
C THR A 123 -19.73 12.59 23.43
N ALA A 124 -20.98 12.32 23.79
CA ALA A 124 -21.86 13.26 24.47
C ALA A 124 -22.30 12.78 25.86
N MET A 125 -21.88 11.57 26.27
CA MET A 125 -22.21 11.00 27.58
C MET A 125 -21.48 11.74 28.70
N ARG A 126 -22.20 11.99 29.79
CA ARG A 126 -21.73 12.83 30.90
C ARG A 126 -21.88 12.12 32.24
N LEU A 127 -20.95 12.39 33.14
CA LEU A 127 -21.05 11.99 34.54
C LEU A 127 -20.95 13.22 35.45
N THR A 128 -21.91 13.39 36.35
CA THR A 128 -21.77 14.27 37.52
C THR A 128 -21.28 13.46 38.72
N ALA A 129 -20.09 13.79 39.22
CA ALA A 129 -19.53 13.18 40.41
C ALA A 129 -20.25 13.64 41.70
N ALA A 130 -19.98 12.97 42.82
CA ALA A 130 -20.62 13.27 44.10
C ALA A 130 -20.33 14.69 44.59
N ASP A 131 -19.17 15.26 44.22
CA ASP A 131 -18.77 16.64 44.52
C ASP A 131 -19.40 17.69 43.59
N GLY A 132 -20.21 17.27 42.61
CA GLY A 132 -20.85 18.12 41.61
C GLY A 132 -20.00 18.43 40.38
N SER A 133 -18.75 17.94 40.30
CA SER A 133 -17.94 18.08 39.09
C SER A 133 -18.52 17.27 37.93
N VAL A 134 -18.37 17.78 36.71
CA VAL A 134 -18.93 17.16 35.50
C VAL A 134 -17.81 16.68 34.58
N ASN A 135 -17.88 15.43 34.15
CA ASN A 135 -17.04 14.85 33.11
C ASN A 135 -17.86 14.65 31.85
N ASN A 136 -17.43 15.26 30.73
CA ASN A 136 -18.11 15.21 29.43
C ASN A 136 -17.39 14.32 28.40
N ASP A 137 -16.40 13.51 28.81
CA ASP A 137 -15.64 12.62 27.95
C ASP A 137 -15.89 11.15 28.33
N VAL A 138 -17.11 10.83 28.78
CA VAL A 138 -17.51 9.48 29.20
C VAL A 138 -17.94 8.67 27.99
N VAL A 139 -17.65 7.36 27.95
CA VAL A 139 -18.12 6.45 26.88
C VAL A 139 -18.82 5.21 27.44
N ALA A 140 -18.62 4.91 28.72
CA ALA A 140 -19.40 3.94 29.45
C ALA A 140 -19.40 4.23 30.95
N ALA A 141 -20.40 3.68 31.64
CA ALA A 141 -20.54 3.71 33.08
C ALA A 141 -20.87 2.31 33.59
N ILE A 142 -20.15 1.86 34.61
CA ILE A 142 -20.45 0.63 35.34
C ILE A 142 -21.06 1.04 36.68
N ILE A 143 -22.32 0.67 36.88
CA ILE A 143 -23.13 1.17 37.98
C ILE A 143 -23.36 0.04 38.98
N ALA A 144 -23.00 0.28 40.24
CA ALA A 144 -23.42 -0.54 41.37
C ALA A 144 -24.67 0.11 41.98
N PRO A 145 -25.86 -0.44 41.75
CA PRO A 145 -27.11 0.26 42.00
C PRO A 145 -27.52 0.32 43.47
N ARG A 146 -26.95 -0.56 44.33
CA ARG A 146 -27.29 -0.64 45.75
C ARG A 146 -28.80 -0.69 46.02
N GLY A 147 -29.55 -1.32 45.13
CA GLY A 147 -31.01 -1.31 45.11
C GLY A 147 -31.55 -1.16 43.69
N ALA A 148 -32.64 -0.39 43.54
CA ALA A 148 -33.04 0.10 42.23
C ALA A 148 -32.11 1.25 41.81
N LEU A 149 -31.82 1.35 40.51
CA LEU A 149 -31.09 2.50 39.96
C LEU A 149 -31.70 3.82 40.44
N ASP A 150 -30.84 4.80 40.71
CA ASP A 150 -31.28 6.13 41.05
C ASP A 150 -32.11 6.73 39.89
N PRO A 151 -33.11 7.59 40.17
CA PRO A 151 -33.92 8.20 39.12
C PRO A 151 -33.10 8.93 38.04
N ALA A 152 -32.00 9.56 38.45
CA ALA A 152 -31.08 10.26 37.56
C ALA A 152 -30.23 9.31 36.68
N ASN A 153 -30.20 8.01 36.96
CA ASN A 153 -29.48 7.01 36.19
C ASN A 153 -30.42 6.05 35.44
N SER A 154 -31.74 6.29 35.50
CA SER A 154 -32.79 5.44 34.93
C SER A 154 -33.81 6.19 34.05
N ASP A 155 -33.57 7.47 33.78
CA ASP A 155 -34.45 8.31 32.94
C ASP A 155 -34.21 8.14 31.43
N GLY A 156 -33.15 7.44 31.05
CA GLY A 156 -32.84 7.06 29.67
C GLY A 156 -32.09 8.12 28.87
N ASP A 157 -31.57 9.16 29.52
CA ASP A 157 -30.64 10.09 28.88
C ASP A 157 -29.17 9.62 29.00
N ASP A 158 -28.24 10.42 28.45
CA ASP A 158 -26.80 10.13 28.50
C ASP A 158 -26.10 10.84 29.70
N HIS A 159 -26.85 11.23 30.74
CA HIS A 159 -26.36 11.93 31.92
C HIS A 159 -26.46 11.05 33.17
N PHE A 160 -25.31 10.63 33.69
CA PHE A 160 -25.23 9.79 34.88
C PHE A 160 -24.77 10.60 36.09
N GLN A 161 -25.23 10.24 37.28
CA GLN A 161 -24.86 10.88 38.54
C GLN A 161 -24.41 9.87 39.58
N VAL A 162 -23.26 10.12 40.20
CA VAL A 162 -22.82 9.37 41.38
C VAL A 162 -23.65 9.80 42.58
N GLY A 163 -24.20 8.84 43.32
CA GLY A 163 -24.98 9.08 44.53
C GLY A 163 -24.21 9.91 45.55
N ARG A 164 -24.89 10.84 46.22
CA ARG A 164 -24.31 11.74 47.23
C ARG A 164 -24.55 11.23 48.65
N SER A 165 -25.36 10.19 48.82
CA SER A 165 -25.70 9.61 50.12
C SER A 165 -25.80 8.07 50.04
N VAL A 166 -26.25 7.45 51.14
CA VAL A 166 -26.49 5.99 51.21
C VAL A 166 -27.98 5.65 51.10
N THR A 167 -28.83 6.67 50.93
CA THR A 167 -30.28 6.51 50.84
C THR A 167 -30.68 6.08 49.44
N ASP A 168 -31.62 5.15 49.36
CA ASP A 168 -32.16 4.68 48.09
C ASP A 168 -32.68 5.87 47.26
N GLY A 169 -32.31 5.93 45.99
CA GLY A 169 -32.59 7.06 45.09
C GLY A 169 -31.50 8.15 45.04
N ASP A 170 -30.40 7.98 45.78
CA ASP A 170 -29.17 8.79 45.67
C ASP A 170 -27.93 8.00 46.18
N ASN A 171 -27.86 6.69 45.89
CA ASN A 171 -26.80 5.80 46.41
C ASN A 171 -26.03 5.01 45.35
N ASP A 172 -26.26 5.26 44.06
CA ASP A 172 -25.54 4.60 42.98
C ASP A 172 -24.04 4.90 43.03
N VAL A 173 -23.22 3.86 42.95
CA VAL A 173 -21.75 4.00 42.83
C VAL A 173 -21.35 3.69 41.40
N ILE A 174 -20.72 4.66 40.74
CA ILE A 174 -20.39 4.54 39.31
C ILE A 174 -18.87 4.51 39.12
N ALA A 175 -18.40 3.52 38.35
CA ALA A 175 -17.08 3.55 37.72
C ALA A 175 -17.22 3.94 36.25
N VAL A 176 -16.71 5.12 35.90
CA VAL A 176 -16.74 5.63 34.52
C VAL A 176 -15.57 5.09 33.71
N ILE A 177 -15.83 4.84 32.43
CA ILE A 177 -14.83 4.67 31.39
C ILE A 177 -14.87 5.93 30.53
N THR A 178 -13.77 6.68 30.55
CA THR A 178 -13.61 7.84 29.67
C THR A 178 -13.15 7.40 28.28
N ARG A 179 -13.43 8.23 27.27
CA ARG A 179 -12.90 8.01 25.92
C ARG A 179 -11.37 7.98 25.93
N GLN A 180 -10.74 8.90 26.66
CA GLN A 180 -9.27 8.92 26.79
C GLN A 180 -8.71 7.61 27.36
N GLU A 181 -9.36 7.00 28.36
CA GLU A 181 -8.91 5.70 28.91
C GLU A 181 -9.10 4.55 27.92
N LEU A 182 -10.29 4.46 27.31
CA LEU A 182 -10.60 3.42 26.33
C LEU A 182 -9.67 3.50 25.12
N MET A 183 -9.55 4.70 24.53
CA MET A 183 -8.77 4.91 23.31
C MET A 183 -7.28 4.81 23.58
N ALA A 184 -6.76 5.23 24.74
CA ALA A 184 -5.35 5.02 25.06
C ALA A 184 -4.92 3.54 25.00
N ALA A 185 -5.82 2.62 25.36
CA ALA A 185 -5.57 1.18 25.27
C ALA A 185 -5.72 0.66 23.84
N ALA A 186 -6.76 1.08 23.11
CA ALA A 186 -7.00 0.69 21.72
C ALA A 186 -5.89 1.20 20.79
N GLU A 187 -5.50 2.46 20.92
CA GLU A 187 -4.40 3.11 20.20
C GLU A 187 -3.08 2.39 20.40
N LYS A 188 -2.80 1.95 21.63
CA LYS A 188 -1.58 1.19 21.91
C LYS A 188 -1.57 -0.17 21.23
N ARG A 189 -2.73 -0.85 21.17
CA ARG A 189 -2.87 -2.08 20.38
C ARG A 189 -2.62 -1.80 18.91
N VAL A 190 -3.33 -0.82 18.33
CA VAL A 190 -3.24 -0.45 16.91
C VAL A 190 -1.81 -0.06 16.53
N ALA A 191 -1.15 0.79 17.32
CA ALA A 191 0.25 1.16 17.11
C ALA A 191 1.18 -0.07 17.17
N ASN A 192 0.92 -1.03 18.06
CA ASN A 192 1.72 -2.26 18.13
C ASN A 192 1.44 -3.23 16.96
N GLU A 193 0.22 -3.26 16.41
CA GLU A 193 -0.08 -4.02 15.20
C GLU A 193 0.63 -3.42 13.98
N VAL A 194 0.62 -2.10 13.83
CA VAL A 194 1.40 -1.38 12.80
C VAL A 194 2.90 -1.67 12.97
N ARG A 195 3.44 -1.52 14.19
CA ARG A 195 4.85 -1.84 14.47
C ARG A 195 5.18 -3.29 14.11
N SER A 196 4.33 -4.23 14.50
CA SER A 196 4.50 -5.65 14.21
C SER A 196 4.45 -5.95 12.71
N CYS A 197 3.54 -5.30 11.96
CA CYS A 197 3.51 -5.38 10.50
C CYS A 197 4.83 -4.88 9.90
N LEU A 198 5.27 -3.67 10.25
CA LEU A 198 6.49 -3.07 9.70
C LEU A 198 7.76 -3.88 10.03
N ASP A 199 7.91 -4.34 11.27
CA ASP A 199 9.02 -5.21 11.67
C ASP A 199 9.02 -6.53 10.89
N ARG A 200 7.85 -7.15 10.71
CA ARG A 200 7.73 -8.43 10.00
C ARG A 200 7.87 -8.27 8.49
N HIS A 201 7.44 -7.14 7.93
CA HIS A 201 7.70 -6.77 6.55
C HIS A 201 9.20 -6.67 6.29
N ALA A 202 9.93 -5.95 7.14
CA ALA A 202 11.39 -5.81 7.04
C ALA A 202 12.11 -7.14 7.27
N ALA A 203 11.65 -7.94 8.23
CA ALA A 203 12.28 -9.23 8.59
C ALA A 203 11.97 -10.37 7.61
N SER A 204 11.05 -10.18 6.66
CA SER A 204 10.64 -11.22 5.73
C SER A 204 11.81 -11.74 4.91
N SER A 205 11.86 -13.05 4.69
CA SER A 205 12.92 -13.71 3.90
C SER A 205 12.91 -13.28 2.43
N THR A 206 11.77 -12.80 1.94
CA THR A 206 11.61 -12.25 0.59
C THR A 206 12.07 -10.79 0.48
N ASN A 207 12.19 -10.09 1.61
CA ASN A 207 12.75 -8.74 1.68
C ASN A 207 14.26 -8.82 1.90
N THR A 208 14.99 -9.11 0.83
CA THR A 208 16.44 -9.40 0.86
C THR A 208 17.29 -8.25 1.39
N ASP A 209 16.80 -7.02 1.27
CA ASP A 209 17.47 -5.81 1.78
C ASP A 209 17.04 -5.44 3.20
N HIS A 210 16.08 -6.21 3.74
CA HIS A 210 15.45 -6.03 5.04
C HIS A 210 14.99 -4.60 5.30
N ARG A 211 14.31 -4.01 4.31
CA ARG A 211 13.91 -2.61 4.36
C ARG A 211 12.54 -2.42 4.97
N TYR A 212 12.40 -1.34 5.74
CA TYR A 212 11.11 -0.79 6.07
C TYR A 212 10.51 -0.07 4.84
N PRO A 213 9.18 0.02 4.72
CA PRO A 213 8.55 0.94 3.78
C PRO A 213 8.96 2.39 4.08
N TRP A 214 9.08 3.20 3.03
CA TRP A 214 9.24 4.64 3.20
C TRP A 214 7.98 5.24 3.83
N PRO A 215 8.06 5.94 4.98
CA PRO A 215 6.92 6.63 5.54
C PRO A 215 6.33 7.62 4.54
N ALA A 216 5.02 7.81 4.60
CA ALA A 216 4.34 8.85 3.84
C ALA A 216 4.39 10.18 4.61
N PRO A 217 5.25 11.13 4.22
CA PRO A 217 5.43 12.37 4.97
C PRO A 217 4.14 13.23 5.01
N LEU A 218 4.13 14.26 5.86
CA LEU A 218 3.00 15.20 5.89
C LEU A 218 2.97 16.14 4.68
N SER A 219 4.07 16.27 3.94
CA SER A 219 4.13 17.00 2.66
C SER A 219 3.28 16.40 1.54
N VAL A 220 2.85 15.14 1.66
CA VAL A 220 2.01 14.45 0.68
C VAL A 220 0.64 14.13 1.27
N THR A 221 -0.43 14.21 0.49
CA THR A 221 -1.81 13.99 1.00
C THR A 221 -2.36 12.59 0.68
N ASN A 222 -1.78 11.92 -0.31
CA ASN A 222 -2.22 10.64 -0.87
C ASN A 222 -1.59 9.40 -0.21
N TYR A 223 -0.95 9.55 0.97
CA TYR A 223 -0.26 8.45 1.67
C TYR A 223 0.86 7.80 0.84
N GLN A 224 1.49 8.55 -0.07
CA GLN A 224 2.63 8.06 -0.84
C GLN A 224 3.91 8.07 0.00
N GLY A 225 4.54 6.91 0.15
CA GLY A 225 5.87 6.82 0.73
C GLY A 225 6.88 7.62 -0.09
N LYS A 226 7.72 8.42 0.57
CA LYS A 226 8.73 9.25 -0.11
C LYS A 226 10.12 8.73 0.19
N ALA A 227 10.93 8.54 -0.86
CA ALA A 227 12.32 8.13 -0.70
C ALA A 227 13.06 9.06 0.27
N ASN A 228 13.84 8.47 1.17
CA ASN A 228 14.58 9.13 2.26
C ASN A 228 13.74 9.72 3.40
N SER A 229 12.41 9.69 3.34
CA SER A 229 11.60 10.04 4.51
C SER A 229 11.85 9.05 5.63
N LEU A 230 11.95 9.53 6.87
CA LEU A 230 12.15 8.69 8.05
C LEU A 230 10.97 8.78 9.03
N PHE A 231 10.04 9.71 8.84
CA PHE A 231 8.83 9.84 9.64
C PHE A 231 7.60 10.14 8.76
N GLY A 232 6.46 9.57 9.12
CA GLY A 232 5.21 9.85 8.42
C GLY A 232 4.11 8.84 8.74
N ARG A 233 3.07 8.86 7.91
CA ARG A 233 1.95 7.91 7.96
C ARG A 233 2.32 6.60 7.29
N VAL A 234 1.55 5.54 7.57
CA VAL A 234 1.69 4.24 6.89
C VAL A 234 1.42 4.42 5.40
N PRO A 235 2.35 4.07 4.50
CA PRO A 235 2.19 4.32 3.08
C PRO A 235 1.19 3.35 2.43
N THR A 236 0.46 3.83 1.42
CA THR A 236 -0.38 3.01 0.53
C THR A 236 0.32 2.70 -0.79
N THR A 237 1.22 3.58 -1.21
CA THR A 237 2.02 3.49 -2.44
C THR A 237 3.44 3.95 -2.17
N GLN A 238 4.40 3.58 -3.02
CA GLN A 238 5.76 4.11 -2.97
C GLN A 238 6.45 4.02 -4.34
N PRO A 239 7.54 4.78 -4.57
CA PRO A 239 8.39 4.59 -5.74
C PRO A 239 8.96 3.17 -5.81
N THR A 240 8.94 2.57 -7.00
CA THR A 240 9.55 1.25 -7.26
C THR A 240 10.15 1.17 -8.67
N ALA A 241 10.90 0.12 -8.96
CA ALA A 241 11.36 -0.18 -10.33
C ALA A 241 10.24 -0.64 -11.29
N GLY A 242 8.99 -0.70 -10.82
CA GLY A 242 7.82 -1.07 -11.61
C GLY A 242 7.31 -2.49 -11.36
N PRO A 243 6.06 -2.77 -11.77
CA PRO A 243 5.41 -4.05 -11.54
C PRO A 243 6.06 -5.21 -12.33
N GLU A 244 6.62 -4.98 -13.51
CA GLU A 244 7.36 -6.01 -14.28
C GLU A 244 8.63 -6.45 -13.54
N ALA A 245 9.42 -5.50 -13.02
CA ALA A 245 10.61 -5.82 -12.23
C ALA A 245 10.25 -6.58 -10.95
N ALA A 246 9.16 -6.17 -10.27
CA ALA A 246 8.64 -6.88 -9.10
C ALA A 246 8.16 -8.31 -9.44
N LEU A 247 7.50 -8.49 -10.59
CA LEU A 247 7.01 -9.79 -11.07
C LEU A 247 8.17 -10.74 -11.38
N LYS A 248 9.16 -10.30 -12.18
CA LYS A 248 10.36 -11.08 -12.49
C LYS A 248 11.14 -11.47 -11.24
N SER A 249 11.28 -10.53 -10.29
CA SER A 249 11.90 -10.81 -8.98
C SER A 249 11.12 -11.89 -8.20
N THR A 250 9.79 -11.82 -8.21
CA THR A 250 8.92 -12.78 -7.53
C THR A 250 9.02 -14.17 -8.17
N ILE A 251 9.00 -14.26 -9.51
CA ILE A 251 9.19 -15.50 -10.25
C ILE A 251 10.54 -16.14 -9.87
N ALA A 252 11.63 -15.37 -9.94
CA ALA A 252 12.97 -15.86 -9.59
C ALA A 252 13.07 -16.32 -8.12
N LYS A 253 12.40 -15.64 -7.18
CA LYS A 253 12.33 -16.06 -5.77
C LYS A 253 11.56 -17.38 -5.62
N LEU A 254 10.37 -17.48 -6.21
CA LEU A 254 9.57 -18.71 -6.15
C LEU A 254 10.30 -19.92 -6.75
N THR A 255 10.95 -19.73 -7.91
CA THR A 255 11.78 -20.78 -8.53
C THR A 255 12.93 -21.22 -7.61
N ARG A 256 13.59 -20.29 -6.92
CA ARG A 256 14.64 -20.64 -5.94
C ARG A 256 14.07 -21.37 -4.73
N SER A 257 12.96 -20.88 -4.16
CA SER A 257 12.35 -21.49 -2.97
C SER A 257 11.86 -22.92 -3.24
N VAL A 258 11.24 -23.19 -4.40
CA VAL A 258 10.81 -24.55 -4.75
C VAL A 258 11.99 -25.49 -5.02
N ASN A 259 13.08 -24.98 -5.61
CA ASN A 259 14.32 -25.75 -5.78
C ASN A 259 15.00 -26.03 -4.43
N GLN A 260 14.97 -25.09 -3.49
CA GLN A 260 15.48 -25.31 -2.14
C GLN A 260 14.66 -26.35 -1.38
N LEU A 261 13.33 -26.35 -1.56
CA LEU A 261 12.46 -27.36 -0.96
C LEU A 261 12.75 -28.77 -1.51
N SER A 262 12.98 -28.90 -2.82
CA SER A 262 13.27 -30.20 -3.45
C SER A 262 14.68 -30.74 -3.13
N LEU A 263 15.64 -29.85 -2.87
CA LEU A 263 17.01 -30.19 -2.52
C LEU A 263 17.25 -30.32 -1.01
N ALA A 264 16.26 -30.00 -0.17
CA ALA A 264 16.40 -30.07 1.28
C ALA A 264 16.69 -31.52 1.73
N PRO A 265 17.80 -31.76 2.46
CA PRO A 265 18.30 -33.10 2.77
C PRO A 265 17.51 -33.81 3.88
N ASP A 266 16.73 -33.08 4.67
CA ASP A 266 15.98 -33.60 5.80
C ASP A 266 14.69 -32.80 6.06
N ALA A 267 13.79 -33.36 6.89
CA ALA A 267 12.50 -32.77 7.19
C ALA A 267 12.58 -31.40 7.90
N SER A 268 13.64 -31.13 8.68
CA SER A 268 13.80 -29.84 9.36
C SER A 268 14.21 -28.74 8.37
N GLN A 269 15.06 -29.08 7.40
CA GLN A 269 15.42 -28.18 6.30
C GLN A 269 14.26 -27.99 5.32
N GLN A 270 13.46 -29.04 5.06
CA GLN A 270 12.21 -28.93 4.31
C GLN A 270 11.24 -27.96 5.00
N MET A 271 11.11 -28.03 6.33
CA MET A 271 10.28 -27.11 7.09
C MET A 271 10.74 -25.65 6.94
N SER A 272 12.06 -25.42 7.01
CA SER A 272 12.64 -24.09 6.81
C SER A 272 12.38 -23.56 5.38
N ALA A 273 12.53 -24.43 4.38
CA ALA A 273 12.22 -24.10 2.98
C ALA A 273 10.73 -23.83 2.76
N LEU A 274 9.83 -24.55 3.44
CA LEU A 274 8.39 -24.30 3.40
C LEU A 274 8.02 -22.93 3.95
N TYR A 275 8.63 -22.48 5.05
CA TYR A 275 8.39 -21.13 5.57
C TYR A 275 8.86 -20.05 4.59
N ALA A 276 10.05 -20.21 3.99
CA ALA A 276 10.53 -19.29 2.96
C ALA A 276 9.66 -19.30 1.70
N LEU A 277 9.13 -20.46 1.31
CA LEU A 277 8.17 -20.58 0.21
C LEU A 277 6.84 -19.89 0.55
N SER A 278 6.35 -20.04 1.78
CA SER A 278 5.14 -19.37 2.28
C SER A 278 5.25 -17.85 2.19
N ASP A 279 6.38 -17.27 2.63
CA ASP A 279 6.66 -15.83 2.49
C ASP A 279 6.64 -15.41 1.01
N GLY A 280 7.27 -16.21 0.13
CA GLY A 280 7.29 -15.99 -1.32
C GLY A 280 5.89 -16.01 -1.96
N LEU A 281 5.05 -16.95 -1.54
CA LEU A 281 3.67 -17.08 -2.03
C LEU A 281 2.78 -15.94 -1.53
N LEU A 282 2.96 -15.50 -0.29
CA LEU A 282 2.26 -14.34 0.26
C LEU A 282 2.65 -13.05 -0.50
N GLN A 283 3.94 -12.86 -0.75
CA GLN A 283 4.43 -11.76 -1.60
C GLN A 283 3.75 -11.81 -2.97
N ALA A 284 3.76 -12.98 -3.62
CA ALA A 284 3.22 -13.15 -4.95
C ALA A 284 1.73 -12.84 -5.00
N ARG A 285 0.94 -13.40 -4.08
CA ARG A 285 -0.50 -13.10 -3.92
C ARG A 285 -0.74 -11.59 -3.81
N ASN A 286 -0.01 -10.90 -2.94
CA ASN A 286 -0.19 -9.48 -2.70
C ASN A 286 0.23 -8.63 -3.92
N LEU A 287 1.27 -9.05 -4.65
CA LEU A 287 1.69 -8.41 -5.91
C LEU A 287 0.63 -8.56 -7.01
N PHE A 288 0.07 -9.77 -7.21
CA PHE A 288 -0.96 -9.99 -8.23
C PHE A 288 -2.23 -9.18 -7.94
N ASP A 289 -2.60 -9.03 -6.67
CA ASP A 289 -3.71 -8.17 -6.28
C ASP A 289 -3.44 -6.70 -6.64
N ALA A 290 -2.25 -6.20 -6.30
CA ALA A 290 -1.83 -4.84 -6.66
C ALA A 290 -1.84 -4.61 -8.18
N ILE A 291 -1.30 -5.55 -8.96
CA ILE A 291 -1.32 -5.48 -10.44
C ILE A 291 -2.76 -5.45 -10.95
N PHE A 292 -3.64 -6.32 -10.42
CA PHE A 292 -5.03 -6.38 -10.84
C PHE A 292 -5.79 -5.07 -10.58
N LEU A 293 -5.71 -4.53 -9.35
CA LEU A 293 -6.40 -3.30 -8.97
C LEU A 293 -6.06 -2.16 -9.92
N LYS A 294 -4.78 -2.09 -10.28
CA LYS A 294 -4.22 -1.03 -11.10
C LYS A 294 -4.46 -1.22 -12.60
N ALA A 295 -4.42 -2.46 -13.09
CA ALA A 295 -4.89 -2.77 -14.44
C ALA A 295 -6.38 -2.42 -14.60
N ASN A 296 -7.23 -2.77 -13.62
CA ASN A 296 -8.65 -2.43 -13.66
C ASN A 296 -8.88 -0.91 -13.66
N GLN A 297 -8.15 -0.15 -12.83
CA GLN A 297 -8.23 1.32 -12.81
C GLN A 297 -7.79 1.93 -14.16
N LEU A 298 -6.67 1.47 -14.73
CA LEU A 298 -6.21 1.89 -16.05
C LEU A 298 -7.27 1.64 -17.12
N LYS A 299 -7.91 0.46 -17.10
CA LYS A 299 -8.98 0.14 -18.05
C LYS A 299 -10.14 1.12 -17.95
N GLN A 300 -10.64 1.38 -16.74
CA GLN A 300 -11.78 2.29 -16.56
C GLN A 300 -11.47 3.71 -17.07
N LEU A 301 -10.28 4.23 -16.75
CA LEU A 301 -9.84 5.56 -17.21
C LEU A 301 -9.64 5.60 -18.73
N ALA A 302 -9.07 4.55 -19.30
CA ALA A 302 -8.83 4.43 -20.73
C ALA A 302 -10.13 4.31 -21.54
N ASP A 303 -11.08 3.50 -21.08
CA ASP A 303 -12.41 3.38 -21.70
C ASP A 303 -13.18 4.71 -21.63
N ASP A 304 -13.14 5.41 -20.50
CA ASP A 304 -13.80 6.71 -20.35
C ASP A 304 -13.18 7.76 -21.29
N ALA A 305 -11.84 7.85 -21.31
CA ALA A 305 -11.14 8.74 -22.24
C ALA A 305 -11.49 8.44 -23.70
N TYR A 306 -11.43 7.17 -24.11
CA TYR A 306 -11.74 6.73 -25.47
C TYR A 306 -13.17 7.11 -25.87
N ASN A 307 -14.17 6.79 -25.03
CA ASN A 307 -15.57 7.07 -25.34
C ASN A 307 -15.86 8.57 -25.49
N GLN A 308 -15.23 9.39 -24.65
CA GLN A 308 -15.40 10.84 -24.71
C GLN A 308 -14.72 11.46 -25.95
N LEU A 309 -13.52 10.99 -26.30
CA LEU A 309 -12.81 11.41 -27.50
C LEU A 309 -13.57 11.05 -28.77
N HIS A 310 -14.08 9.81 -28.84
CA HIS A 310 -14.89 9.36 -29.95
C HIS A 310 -16.17 10.20 -30.10
N GLY A 311 -16.77 10.65 -28.99
CA GLY A 311 -17.88 11.60 -29.00
C GLY A 311 -17.53 12.95 -29.65
N VAL A 312 -16.30 13.45 -29.43
CA VAL A 312 -15.80 14.68 -30.07
C VAL A 312 -15.57 14.46 -31.56
N GLU A 313 -14.95 13.35 -31.94
CA GLU A 313 -14.70 12.96 -33.33
C GLU A 313 -16.03 12.92 -34.12
N LEU A 314 -17.04 12.21 -33.62
CA LEU A 314 -18.36 12.11 -34.24
C LEU A 314 -19.04 13.48 -34.39
N ALA A 315 -18.93 14.34 -33.37
CA ALA A 315 -19.50 15.68 -33.42
C ALA A 315 -18.81 16.56 -34.48
N VAL A 316 -17.48 16.47 -34.60
CA VAL A 316 -16.70 17.17 -35.62
C VAL A 316 -17.05 16.65 -37.02
N ALA A 317 -17.03 15.33 -37.23
CA ALA A 317 -17.32 14.72 -38.52
C ALA A 317 -18.73 15.08 -39.03
N SER A 318 -19.72 14.99 -38.12
CA SER A 318 -21.10 15.37 -38.44
C SER A 318 -21.21 16.86 -38.82
N ALA A 319 -20.59 17.75 -38.03
CA ALA A 319 -20.64 19.19 -38.30
C ALA A 319 -19.89 19.60 -39.58
N ALA A 320 -18.75 18.96 -39.87
CA ALA A 320 -17.90 19.31 -40.99
C ALA A 320 -18.41 18.84 -42.36
N THR A 321 -19.42 17.95 -42.41
CA THR A 321 -19.95 17.32 -43.64
C THR A 321 -20.34 18.35 -44.72
N ASN A 322 -20.88 19.51 -44.32
CA ASN A 322 -21.31 20.56 -45.25
C ASN A 322 -20.25 21.63 -45.51
N GLY A 323 -19.01 21.42 -45.05
CA GLY A 323 -17.90 22.38 -45.17
C GLY A 323 -18.06 23.65 -44.34
N ARG A 324 -19.00 23.70 -43.38
CA ARG A 324 -19.33 24.89 -42.58
C ARG A 324 -19.70 24.50 -41.15
N ILE A 325 -19.30 25.33 -40.17
CA ILE A 325 -19.67 25.13 -38.75
C ILE A 325 -20.65 26.21 -38.28
N SER A 326 -21.90 25.82 -38.02
CA SER A 326 -22.93 26.67 -37.44
C SER A 326 -22.66 26.99 -35.96
N ARG A 327 -23.37 27.98 -35.40
CA ARG A 327 -23.23 28.34 -33.97
C ARG A 327 -23.62 27.19 -33.03
N ARG A 328 -24.64 26.40 -33.40
CA ARG A 328 -25.09 25.27 -32.61
C ARG A 328 -24.05 24.16 -32.61
N GLU A 329 -23.57 23.76 -33.80
CA GLU A 329 -22.48 22.78 -33.95
C GLU A 329 -21.22 23.24 -33.21
N GLY A 330 -20.83 24.51 -33.35
CA GLY A 330 -19.67 25.05 -32.65
C GLY A 330 -19.80 24.98 -31.12
N THR A 331 -21.00 25.23 -30.60
CA THR A 331 -21.29 25.11 -29.16
C THR A 331 -21.24 23.66 -28.68
N THR A 332 -21.80 22.73 -29.45
CA THR A 332 -21.74 21.29 -29.17
C THR A 332 -20.29 20.79 -29.16
N ILE A 333 -19.50 21.12 -30.20
CA ILE A 333 -18.08 20.72 -30.28
C ILE A 333 -17.31 21.26 -29.08
N ARG A 334 -17.46 22.55 -28.73
CA ARG A 334 -16.79 23.12 -27.56
C ARG A 334 -17.16 22.39 -26.26
N SER A 335 -18.45 22.13 -26.05
CA SER A 335 -18.94 21.44 -24.86
C SER A 335 -18.36 20.03 -24.73
N LEU A 336 -18.37 19.26 -25.82
CA LEU A 336 -17.84 17.89 -25.83
C LEU A 336 -16.32 17.88 -25.72
N SER A 337 -15.63 18.81 -26.38
CA SER A 337 -14.16 18.85 -26.37
C SER A 337 -13.54 19.21 -25.01
N ALA A 338 -14.35 19.62 -24.03
CA ALA A 338 -13.88 19.89 -22.68
C ALA A 338 -13.98 18.69 -21.74
N THR A 339 -14.78 17.68 -22.08
CA THR A 339 -14.98 16.53 -21.19
C THR A 339 -13.73 15.64 -21.06
N PRO A 340 -12.94 15.36 -22.13
CA PRO A 340 -11.82 14.44 -22.04
C PRO A 340 -10.67 14.89 -21.13
N ASP A 341 -10.57 16.17 -20.77
CA ASP A 341 -9.45 16.72 -19.99
C ASP A 341 -9.23 15.96 -18.67
N SER A 342 -10.31 15.68 -17.93
CA SER A 342 -10.22 14.99 -16.63
C SER A 342 -9.76 13.53 -16.77
N PRO A 343 -10.41 12.67 -17.56
CA PRO A 343 -9.97 11.28 -17.71
C PRO A 343 -8.61 11.16 -18.39
N LEU A 344 -8.24 12.05 -19.33
CA LEU A 344 -6.92 12.03 -19.96
C LEU A 344 -5.80 12.37 -18.98
N ASN A 345 -5.98 13.40 -18.16
CA ASN A 345 -5.00 13.75 -17.14
C ASN A 345 -4.89 12.65 -16.08
N ALA A 346 -6.01 12.06 -15.65
CA ALA A 346 -6.02 10.94 -14.73
C ALA A 346 -5.33 9.70 -15.33
N LEU A 347 -5.56 9.39 -16.61
CA LEU A 347 -4.93 8.27 -17.31
C LEU A 347 -3.41 8.46 -17.41
N ALA A 348 -2.95 9.65 -17.81
CA ALA A 348 -1.52 9.95 -17.90
C ALA A 348 -0.83 9.89 -16.54
N GLU A 349 -1.49 10.38 -15.49
CA GLU A 349 -1.01 10.29 -14.11
C GLU A 349 -0.93 8.83 -13.63
N GLU A 350 -1.98 8.04 -13.85
CA GLU A 350 -2.00 6.63 -13.44
C GLU A 350 -0.93 5.80 -14.16
N ILE A 351 -0.70 6.05 -15.46
CA ILE A 351 0.40 5.43 -16.21
C ILE A 351 1.77 5.75 -15.58
N SER A 352 2.00 7.00 -15.17
CA SER A 352 3.23 7.41 -14.49
C SER A 352 3.37 6.76 -13.10
N GLN A 353 2.29 6.74 -12.32
CA GLN A 353 2.26 6.15 -10.99
C GLN A 353 2.56 4.66 -11.00
N LEU A 354 2.08 3.94 -12.01
CA LEU A 354 2.25 2.50 -12.14
C LEU A 354 3.50 2.09 -12.93
N GLY A 355 4.06 3.01 -13.72
CA GLY A 355 5.17 2.71 -14.62
C GLY A 355 4.80 1.81 -15.80
N VAL A 356 3.51 1.51 -16.04
CA VAL A 356 3.08 0.64 -17.15
C VAL A 356 3.35 1.31 -18.49
N ASP A 357 4.04 0.63 -19.39
CA ASP A 357 4.40 1.14 -20.71
C ASP A 357 3.96 0.13 -21.77
N VAL A 358 2.83 0.43 -22.42
CA VAL A 358 2.08 -0.46 -23.31
C VAL A 358 2.71 -0.57 -24.71
N LEU A 359 3.56 0.39 -25.11
CA LEU A 359 4.12 0.43 -26.46
C LEU A 359 4.87 -0.87 -26.84
N PRO A 360 5.82 -1.40 -26.03
CA PRO A 360 6.51 -2.66 -26.35
C PRO A 360 5.54 -3.82 -26.60
N TRP A 361 4.53 -3.97 -25.74
CA TRP A 361 3.48 -4.97 -25.92
C TRP A 361 2.71 -4.75 -27.23
N GLN A 362 2.25 -3.53 -27.50
CA GLN A 362 1.46 -3.21 -28.69
C GLN A 362 2.25 -3.46 -29.98
N VAL A 363 3.53 -3.08 -30.01
CA VAL A 363 4.43 -3.31 -31.14
C VAL A 363 4.64 -4.82 -31.36
N SER A 364 4.83 -5.60 -30.30
CA SER A 364 4.93 -7.06 -30.38
C SER A 364 3.65 -7.70 -30.91
N GLN A 365 2.47 -7.20 -30.52
CA GLN A 365 1.18 -7.66 -31.06
C GLN A 365 1.08 -7.41 -32.56
N TYR A 366 1.49 -6.23 -33.04
CA TYR A 366 1.49 -5.93 -34.47
C TYR A 366 2.51 -6.76 -35.25
N SER A 367 3.71 -6.95 -34.70
CA SER A 367 4.76 -7.83 -35.27
C SER A 367 4.22 -9.25 -35.46
N THR A 368 3.54 -9.79 -34.45
CA THR A 368 2.90 -11.11 -34.50
C THR A 368 1.78 -11.18 -35.55
N LYS A 369 0.89 -10.19 -35.58
CA LYS A 369 -0.22 -10.14 -36.56
C LYS A 369 0.27 -10.01 -37.99
N LEU A 370 1.31 -9.21 -38.24
CA LEU A 370 1.95 -9.11 -39.56
C LEU A 370 2.58 -10.44 -39.99
N GLY A 371 3.22 -11.16 -39.07
CA GLY A 371 3.78 -12.49 -39.35
C GLY A 371 2.73 -13.57 -39.64
N GLN A 372 1.48 -13.36 -39.19
CA GLN A 372 0.34 -14.26 -39.41
C GLN A 372 -0.57 -13.83 -40.56
N ALA A 373 -0.38 -12.63 -41.11
CA ALA A 373 -1.18 -12.11 -42.21
C ALA A 373 -0.97 -12.94 -43.49
N SER A 374 -2.04 -13.14 -44.24
CA SER A 374 -2.02 -14.05 -45.40
C SER A 374 -2.53 -13.40 -46.70
N THR A 375 -3.29 -12.31 -46.62
CA THR A 375 -3.81 -11.61 -47.78
C THR A 375 -3.23 -10.22 -47.93
N ALA A 376 -3.16 -9.71 -49.17
CA ALA A 376 -2.72 -8.34 -49.45
C ALA A 376 -3.58 -7.28 -48.71
N ALA A 377 -4.87 -7.55 -48.51
CA ALA A 377 -5.76 -6.68 -47.75
C ALA A 377 -5.39 -6.65 -46.25
N ASP A 378 -5.06 -7.81 -45.67
CA ASP A 378 -4.61 -7.89 -44.26
C ASP A 378 -3.31 -7.09 -44.07
N PHE A 379 -2.33 -7.27 -44.98
CA PHE A 379 -1.08 -6.53 -44.94
C PHE A 379 -1.29 -5.03 -45.08
N ALA A 380 -2.15 -4.58 -46.00
CA ALA A 380 -2.49 -3.17 -46.15
C ALA A 380 -3.10 -2.57 -44.87
N SER A 381 -4.09 -3.26 -44.29
CA SER A 381 -4.78 -2.79 -43.07
C SER A 381 -3.83 -2.74 -41.87
N LEU A 382 -3.08 -3.82 -41.63
CA LEU A 382 -2.15 -3.89 -40.50
C LEU A 382 -1.01 -2.88 -40.63
N THR A 383 -0.49 -2.67 -41.85
CA THR A 383 0.57 -1.68 -42.08
C THR A 383 0.06 -0.26 -41.81
N LEU A 384 -1.18 0.04 -42.19
CA LEU A 384 -1.81 1.33 -41.89
C LEU A 384 -1.96 1.54 -40.37
N ASP A 385 -2.42 0.52 -39.64
CA ASP A 385 -2.60 0.61 -38.19
C ASP A 385 -1.26 0.76 -37.46
N VAL A 386 -0.23 0.00 -37.88
CA VAL A 386 1.15 0.15 -37.38
C VAL A 386 1.66 1.56 -37.63
N ARG A 387 1.47 2.09 -38.85
CA ARG A 387 1.88 3.45 -39.18
C ARG A 387 1.19 4.47 -38.26
N LYS A 388 -0.12 4.35 -38.03
CA LYS A 388 -0.83 5.25 -37.10
C LYS A 388 -0.24 5.22 -35.69
N LEU A 389 0.01 4.03 -35.12
CA LEU A 389 0.67 3.89 -33.81
C LEU A 389 2.05 4.56 -33.79
N LEU A 390 2.88 4.29 -34.80
CA LEU A 390 4.26 4.81 -34.85
C LEU A 390 4.31 6.33 -34.97
N TYR A 391 3.35 6.95 -35.66
CA TYR A 391 3.24 8.41 -35.76
C TYR A 391 2.52 9.05 -34.56
N ALA A 392 1.75 8.27 -33.78
CA ALA A 392 1.25 8.68 -32.47
C ALA A 392 2.32 8.54 -31.35
N THR A 393 3.43 7.85 -31.64
CA THR A 393 4.55 7.62 -30.71
C THR A 393 5.56 8.75 -30.74
N THR A 394 5.92 9.23 -29.55
CA THR A 394 6.98 10.23 -29.34
C THR A 394 7.90 9.80 -28.20
N THR A 395 9.17 10.15 -28.28
CA THR A 395 10.13 9.90 -27.21
C THR A 395 11.14 11.05 -27.12
N SER A 396 11.57 11.39 -25.91
CA SER A 396 12.68 12.30 -25.66
C SER A 396 14.03 11.57 -25.58
N ARG A 397 14.01 10.23 -25.66
CA ARG A 397 15.19 9.37 -25.48
C ARG A 397 16.02 9.28 -26.77
N PRO A 398 17.30 9.70 -26.75
CA PRO A 398 18.17 9.66 -27.94
C PRO A 398 18.55 8.24 -28.36
N ASP A 399 18.49 7.28 -27.44
CA ASP A 399 18.72 5.85 -27.67
C ASP A 399 17.52 5.12 -28.30
N ILE A 400 16.30 5.66 -28.18
CA ILE A 400 15.06 5.11 -28.78
C ILE A 400 14.70 5.84 -30.08
N SER A 401 15.00 7.13 -30.20
CA SER A 401 14.60 7.94 -31.36
C SER A 401 15.02 7.35 -32.72
N PRO A 402 16.24 6.79 -32.91
CA PRO A 402 16.64 6.22 -34.19
C PRO A 402 15.82 4.99 -34.62
N SER A 403 15.49 4.09 -33.68
CA SER A 403 14.70 2.89 -33.98
C SER A 403 13.25 3.24 -34.28
N LEU A 404 12.69 4.26 -33.63
CA LEU A 404 11.36 4.78 -33.93
C LEU A 404 11.29 5.36 -35.36
N ILE A 405 12.28 6.18 -35.75
CA ILE A 405 12.35 6.76 -37.10
C ILE A 405 12.49 5.66 -38.17
N ALA A 406 13.31 4.63 -37.90
CA ALA A 406 13.46 3.49 -38.79
C ALA A 406 12.14 2.73 -38.98
N ALA A 407 11.40 2.47 -37.89
CA ALA A 407 10.08 1.84 -37.96
C ALA A 407 9.06 2.71 -38.71
N GLN A 408 9.02 4.01 -38.46
CA GLN A 408 8.14 4.96 -39.17
C GLN A 408 8.43 4.98 -40.68
N THR A 409 9.72 4.97 -41.04
CA THR A 409 10.16 4.92 -42.44
C THR A 409 9.71 3.62 -43.09
N SER A 410 9.97 2.48 -42.44
CA SER A 410 9.59 1.16 -42.95
C SER A 410 8.07 1.03 -43.15
N ALA A 411 7.26 1.53 -42.20
CA ALA A 411 5.81 1.50 -42.30
C ALA A 411 5.26 2.41 -43.43
N SER A 412 6.03 3.44 -43.80
CA SER A 412 5.61 4.40 -44.84
C SER A 412 5.91 3.91 -46.26
N LEU A 413 6.82 2.96 -46.46
CA LEU A 413 7.21 2.47 -47.80
C LEU A 413 6.06 1.84 -48.59
N ALA A 414 5.07 1.27 -47.91
CA ALA A 414 3.92 0.62 -48.53
C ALA A 414 2.68 1.53 -48.64
N CYS A 415 2.75 2.77 -48.17
CA CYS A 415 1.60 3.67 -48.11
C CYS A 415 1.81 4.90 -48.99
N ASP A 416 0.74 5.40 -49.59
CA ASP A 416 0.80 6.54 -50.51
C ASP A 416 1.31 7.81 -49.79
N PRO A 417 2.50 8.34 -50.15
CA PRO A 417 3.05 9.54 -49.52
C PRO A 417 2.35 10.82 -49.99
N THR A 418 1.54 10.76 -51.05
CA THR A 418 0.90 11.92 -51.69
C THR A 418 -0.47 12.27 -51.10
N ASN A 419 -1.08 11.36 -50.33
CA ASN A 419 -2.31 11.60 -49.59
C ASN A 419 -2.06 11.58 -48.07
N PRO A 420 -1.59 12.68 -47.48
CA PRO A 420 -1.26 12.75 -46.05
C PRO A 420 -2.49 12.68 -45.14
N ILE A 421 -3.71 12.90 -45.68
CA ILE A 421 -4.96 12.97 -44.93
C ILE A 421 -5.58 11.57 -44.75
N ALA A 422 -5.44 10.69 -45.74
CA ALA A 422 -5.92 9.30 -45.68
C ALA A 422 -5.02 8.39 -46.54
N PRO A 423 -3.79 8.09 -46.08
CA PRO A 423 -2.85 7.31 -46.86
C PRO A 423 -3.36 5.87 -46.95
N ALA A 424 -3.80 5.47 -48.15
CA ALA A 424 -4.05 4.07 -48.44
C ALA A 424 -2.71 3.34 -48.56
N CYS A 425 -2.64 2.13 -48.00
CA CYS A 425 -1.48 1.27 -48.17
C CYS A 425 -1.76 0.26 -49.28
N ASP A 426 -0.80 0.08 -50.19
CA ASP A 426 -0.86 -0.92 -51.25
C ASP A 426 -0.55 -2.28 -50.64
N GLY A 427 -1.49 -3.23 -50.79
CA GLY A 427 -1.37 -4.53 -50.16
C GLY A 427 -0.23 -5.40 -50.69
N SER A 428 0.19 -5.23 -51.94
CA SER A 428 1.30 -6.00 -52.53
C SER A 428 2.63 -5.45 -52.05
N LEU A 429 2.78 -4.12 -52.00
CA LEU A 429 3.95 -3.45 -51.41
C LEU A 429 4.06 -3.74 -49.91
N ALA A 430 2.93 -3.70 -49.18
CA ALA A 430 2.88 -4.02 -47.76
C ALA A 430 3.30 -5.46 -47.48
N MET A 431 2.84 -6.42 -48.29
CA MET A 431 3.26 -7.82 -48.21
C MET A 431 4.77 -7.98 -48.47
N ALA A 432 5.31 -7.29 -49.47
CA ALA A 432 6.74 -7.35 -49.79
C ALA A 432 7.62 -6.73 -48.68
N ALA A 433 7.15 -5.66 -48.03
CA ALA A 433 7.87 -4.94 -46.98
C ALA A 433 7.65 -5.49 -45.56
N ALA A 434 6.76 -6.47 -45.38
CA ALA A 434 6.34 -6.94 -44.06
C ALA A 434 7.50 -7.46 -43.20
N GLY A 435 8.45 -8.19 -43.78
CA GLY A 435 9.61 -8.71 -43.05
C GLY A 435 10.51 -7.61 -42.50
N ASP A 436 10.76 -6.56 -43.29
CA ASP A 436 11.55 -5.39 -42.87
C ASP A 436 10.83 -4.60 -41.78
N LEU A 437 9.51 -4.43 -41.91
CA LEU A 437 8.69 -3.78 -40.89
C LEU A 437 8.70 -4.56 -39.57
N ILE A 438 8.53 -5.88 -39.61
CA ILE A 438 8.63 -6.75 -38.43
C ILE A 438 9.98 -6.59 -37.73
N ASN A 439 11.08 -6.57 -38.49
CA ASN A 439 12.42 -6.37 -37.93
C ASN A 439 12.59 -4.99 -37.30
N ALA A 440 12.06 -3.93 -37.95
CA ALA A 440 12.10 -2.59 -37.41
C ALA A 440 11.27 -2.45 -36.12
N LEU A 441 10.10 -3.09 -36.07
CA LEU A 441 9.24 -3.16 -34.88
C LEU A 441 9.95 -3.88 -33.72
N ASN A 442 10.55 -5.05 -33.96
CA ASN A 442 11.29 -5.78 -32.94
C ASN A 442 12.52 -4.98 -32.45
N THR A 443 13.18 -4.24 -33.34
CA THR A 443 14.31 -3.36 -32.97
C THR A 443 13.84 -2.20 -32.11
N LEU A 444 12.70 -1.58 -32.43
CA LEU A 444 12.08 -0.54 -31.61
C LEU A 444 11.71 -1.10 -30.23
N GLN A 445 11.03 -2.24 -30.17
CA GLN A 445 10.69 -2.90 -28.91
C GLN A 445 11.94 -3.11 -28.03
N ASN A 446 12.98 -3.74 -28.58
CA ASN A 446 14.22 -3.99 -27.86
C ASN A 446 14.91 -2.70 -27.38
N SER A 447 14.88 -1.62 -28.18
CA SER A 447 15.47 -0.34 -27.76
C SER A 447 14.75 0.28 -26.56
N VAL A 448 13.42 0.14 -26.49
CA VAL A 448 12.62 0.60 -25.33
C VAL A 448 12.94 -0.27 -24.11
N GLU A 449 12.92 -1.59 -24.25
CA GLU A 449 13.19 -2.51 -23.14
C GLU A 449 14.62 -2.36 -22.59
N ASN A 450 15.62 -2.20 -23.46
CA ASN A 450 17.02 -2.01 -23.07
C ASN A 450 17.27 -0.69 -22.34
N SER A 451 16.41 0.31 -22.50
CA SER A 451 16.53 1.60 -21.80
C SER A 451 16.17 1.53 -20.30
N ARG A 452 15.59 0.40 -19.86
CA ARG A 452 15.09 0.20 -18.49
C ARG A 452 16.19 -0.28 -17.55
N VAL A 453 16.00 0.00 -16.27
CA VAL A 453 16.85 -0.47 -15.16
C VAL A 453 15.96 -1.18 -14.15
N SER A 454 16.33 -2.40 -13.73
CA SER A 454 15.49 -3.24 -12.87
C SER A 454 15.43 -2.83 -11.39
N VAL A 455 16.08 -1.72 -11.01
CA VAL A 455 16.16 -1.19 -9.63
C VAL A 455 16.16 0.34 -9.65
N LEU A 456 15.79 0.97 -8.54
CA LEU A 456 15.90 2.42 -8.39
C LEU A 456 17.28 2.87 -7.90
N ALA A 457 17.66 4.10 -8.21
CA ALA A 457 18.87 4.74 -7.69
C ALA A 457 18.87 4.85 -6.16
N SER A 458 17.70 5.14 -5.56
CA SER A 458 17.52 5.15 -4.11
C SER A 458 17.77 3.77 -3.50
N ASP A 459 17.44 2.70 -4.24
CA ASP A 459 17.67 1.35 -3.76
C ASP A 459 19.15 1.00 -3.76
N VAL A 460 19.85 1.31 -4.83
CA VAL A 460 21.30 1.09 -4.89
C VAL A 460 22.02 1.93 -3.84
N SER A 461 21.61 3.18 -3.65
CA SER A 461 22.22 4.08 -2.65
C SER A 461 22.15 3.55 -1.23
N ALA A 462 21.06 2.84 -0.88
CA ALA A 462 20.84 2.30 0.46
C ALA A 462 21.85 1.21 0.87
N TYR A 463 22.51 0.55 -0.09
CA TYR A 463 23.54 -0.47 0.21
C TYR A 463 24.77 0.09 0.93
N SER A 464 25.05 1.38 0.76
CA SER A 464 26.23 2.03 1.35
C SER A 464 26.21 2.07 2.88
N THR A 465 25.02 2.22 3.49
CA THR A 465 24.91 2.50 4.93
C THR A 465 25.26 1.29 5.81
N PRO A 466 24.74 0.07 5.53
CA PRO A 466 25.16 -1.13 6.27
C PRO A 466 26.67 -1.39 6.14
N LEU A 467 27.23 -1.24 4.93
CA LEU A 467 28.66 -1.45 4.67
C LEU A 467 29.53 -0.48 5.46
N GLY A 468 29.21 0.82 5.44
CA GLY A 468 29.96 1.83 6.21
C GLY A 468 29.88 1.61 7.71
N SER A 469 28.71 1.19 8.21
CA SER A 469 28.51 0.90 9.64
C SER A 469 29.32 -0.31 10.10
N LEU A 470 29.28 -1.42 9.34
CA LEU A 470 30.04 -2.63 9.64
C LEU A 470 31.55 -2.43 9.50
N ASN A 471 31.99 -1.63 8.53
CA ASN A 471 33.40 -1.27 8.39
C ASN A 471 33.90 -0.44 9.59
N SER A 472 33.10 0.53 10.04
CA SER A 472 33.40 1.32 11.24
C SER A 472 33.46 0.44 12.50
N ALA A 473 32.55 -0.52 12.62
CA ALA A 473 32.55 -1.48 13.74
C ALA A 473 33.79 -2.39 13.72
N LEU A 474 34.21 -2.86 12.54
CA LEU A 474 35.43 -3.64 12.38
C LEU A 474 36.68 -2.82 12.73
N GLY A 475 36.74 -1.55 12.32
CA GLY A 475 37.82 -0.64 12.66
C GLY A 475 37.92 -0.35 14.16
N ALA A 476 36.77 -0.27 14.85
CA ALA A 476 36.72 -0.11 16.31
C ALA A 476 37.07 -1.41 17.06
N ALA A 477 36.67 -2.57 16.51
CA ALA A 477 36.88 -3.88 17.11
C ALA A 477 37.16 -4.95 16.02
N PRO A 478 38.44 -5.31 15.78
CA PRO A 478 38.84 -6.22 14.70
C PRO A 478 38.63 -7.69 15.10
N THR A 479 37.36 -8.10 15.26
CA THR A 479 36.97 -9.45 15.65
C THR A 479 36.55 -10.29 14.43
N ASN A 480 36.64 -11.62 14.55
CA ASN A 480 36.13 -12.54 13.52
C ASN A 480 34.61 -12.39 13.32
N GLU A 481 33.88 -12.01 14.36
CA GLU A 481 32.44 -11.74 14.29
C GLU A 481 32.13 -10.54 13.38
N ASN A 482 32.79 -9.40 13.62
CA ASN A 482 32.63 -8.20 12.78
C ASN A 482 33.09 -8.45 11.35
N LEU A 483 34.17 -9.21 11.17
CA LEU A 483 34.70 -9.58 9.86
C LEU A 483 33.71 -10.48 9.09
N ASN A 484 33.12 -11.48 9.74
CA ASN A 484 32.10 -12.35 9.15
C ASN A 484 30.79 -11.61 8.83
N ALA A 485 30.37 -10.68 9.68
CA ALA A 485 29.21 -9.84 9.43
C ALA A 485 29.41 -8.97 8.19
N LEU A 486 30.56 -8.30 8.08
CA LEU A 486 30.94 -7.51 6.91
C LEU A 486 31.02 -8.36 5.63
N LEU A 487 31.63 -9.54 5.70
CA LEU A 487 31.73 -10.48 4.58
C LEU A 487 30.35 -10.93 4.08
N THR A 488 29.44 -11.25 4.99
CA THR A 488 28.06 -11.64 4.66
C THR A 488 27.34 -10.51 3.92
N THR A 489 27.44 -9.27 4.42
CA THR A 489 26.82 -8.10 3.76
C THR A 489 27.44 -7.83 2.39
N LEU A 490 28.77 -7.90 2.25
CA LEU A 490 29.43 -7.73 0.94
C LEU A 490 28.97 -8.76 -0.09
N ASN A 491 28.91 -10.03 0.28
CA ASN A 491 28.44 -11.08 -0.62
C ASN A 491 26.98 -10.85 -1.05
N SER A 492 26.11 -10.48 -0.12
CA SER A 492 24.71 -10.16 -0.41
C SER A 492 24.58 -8.96 -1.35
N THR A 493 25.26 -7.85 -1.06
CA THR A 493 25.24 -6.65 -1.90
C THR A 493 25.86 -6.91 -3.28
N ARG A 494 26.95 -7.68 -3.36
CA ARG A 494 27.59 -8.06 -4.63
C ARG A 494 26.66 -8.89 -5.50
N ALA A 495 25.88 -9.79 -4.90
CA ALA A 495 24.83 -10.54 -5.60
C ALA A 495 23.73 -9.59 -6.09
N ALA A 496 23.22 -8.70 -5.22
CA ALA A 496 22.18 -7.73 -5.59
C ALA A 496 22.62 -6.79 -6.74
N ILE A 497 23.88 -6.34 -6.76
CA ILE A 497 24.45 -5.54 -7.87
C ILE A 497 24.53 -6.38 -9.16
N SER A 498 24.87 -7.66 -9.04
CA SER A 498 24.97 -8.57 -10.20
C SER A 498 23.59 -8.85 -10.83
N ASP A 499 22.53 -8.83 -10.02
CA ASP A 499 21.15 -9.08 -10.45
C ASP A 499 20.50 -7.84 -11.14
N ILE A 500 21.18 -6.69 -11.16
CA ILE A 500 20.71 -5.49 -11.87
C ILE A 500 20.72 -5.75 -13.38
N THR A 501 19.52 -5.84 -13.95
CA THR A 501 19.28 -6.04 -15.38
C THR A 501 19.02 -4.69 -16.05
N THR A 502 19.78 -4.40 -17.09
CA THR A 502 19.65 -3.18 -17.91
C THR A 502 20.45 -3.33 -19.21
N GLY A 503 20.01 -2.63 -20.26
CA GLY A 503 20.76 -2.44 -21.49
C GLY A 503 21.40 -1.05 -21.61
N VAL A 504 21.27 -0.18 -20.60
CA VAL A 504 21.80 1.18 -20.60
C VAL A 504 23.34 1.12 -20.46
N PRO A 505 24.12 1.55 -21.47
CA PRO A 505 25.57 1.32 -21.49
C PRO A 505 26.32 1.85 -20.26
N ASP A 506 26.01 3.08 -19.83
CA ASP A 506 26.68 3.72 -18.68
C ASP A 506 26.34 3.02 -17.36
N VAL A 507 25.11 2.54 -17.20
CA VAL A 507 24.68 1.76 -16.02
C VAL A 507 25.36 0.39 -16.03
N MET A 508 25.46 -0.28 -17.19
CA MET A 508 26.19 -1.55 -17.31
C MET A 508 27.66 -1.39 -16.92
N SER A 509 28.33 -0.36 -17.43
CA SER A 509 29.75 -0.08 -17.15
C SER A 509 30.01 0.18 -15.67
N THR A 510 29.18 1.02 -15.04
CA THR A 510 29.30 1.33 -13.61
C THR A 510 28.92 0.15 -12.72
N ARG A 511 27.95 -0.68 -13.13
CA ARG A 511 27.58 -1.94 -12.44
C ARG A 511 28.74 -2.91 -12.43
N ASP A 512 29.38 -3.14 -13.58
CA ASP A 512 30.49 -4.08 -13.70
C ASP A 512 31.73 -3.57 -12.95
N SER A 513 31.96 -2.25 -12.94
CA SER A 513 32.96 -1.61 -12.09
C SER A 513 32.69 -1.83 -10.60
N ALA A 514 31.43 -1.66 -10.17
CA ALA A 514 31.04 -1.93 -8.79
C ALA A 514 31.28 -3.40 -8.42
N ARG A 515 30.86 -4.35 -9.25
CA ARG A 515 31.11 -5.80 -9.03
C ARG A 515 32.59 -6.09 -8.82
N ALA A 516 33.47 -5.53 -9.65
CA ALA A 516 34.91 -5.71 -9.51
C ALA A 516 35.46 -5.15 -8.18
N THR A 517 34.98 -3.97 -7.73
CA THR A 517 35.38 -3.42 -6.42
C THR A 517 34.91 -4.27 -5.24
N PHE A 518 33.72 -4.88 -5.33
CA PHE A 518 33.25 -5.83 -4.31
C PHE A 518 34.07 -7.11 -4.29
N ASP A 519 34.42 -7.66 -5.46
CA ASP A 519 35.28 -8.85 -5.54
C ASP A 519 36.65 -8.57 -4.90
N ASN A 520 37.21 -7.37 -5.10
CA ASN A 520 38.44 -6.93 -4.42
C ASN A 520 38.27 -6.81 -2.91
N ALA A 521 37.17 -6.23 -2.43
CA ALA A 521 36.89 -6.10 -1.00
C ALA A 521 36.70 -7.47 -0.32
N ILE A 522 36.01 -8.39 -0.97
CA ILE A 522 35.84 -9.77 -0.51
C ILE A 522 37.20 -10.48 -0.43
N ALA A 523 38.04 -10.34 -1.46
CA ALA A 523 39.39 -10.90 -1.47
C ALA A 523 40.28 -10.31 -0.37
N ALA A 524 40.17 -9.01 -0.08
CA ALA A 524 40.90 -8.36 1.01
C ALA A 524 40.51 -8.95 2.38
N ILE A 525 39.23 -9.23 2.62
CA ILE A 525 38.75 -9.87 3.85
C ILE A 525 39.23 -11.32 3.97
N GLN A 526 39.28 -12.04 2.85
CA GLN A 526 39.70 -13.45 2.81
C GLN A 526 41.22 -13.63 2.90
N SER A 527 42.00 -12.55 2.94
CA SER A 527 43.46 -12.61 3.12
C SER A 527 43.83 -13.18 4.50
N SER A 528 44.90 -13.99 4.54
CA SER A 528 45.40 -14.60 5.78
C SER A 528 46.88 -14.24 5.99
N PRO A 529 47.22 -13.48 7.06
CA PRO A 529 46.33 -12.85 8.04
C PRO A 529 45.55 -11.64 7.46
N PRO A 530 44.38 -11.28 8.01
CA PRO A 530 43.61 -10.13 7.54
C PRO A 530 44.39 -8.81 7.61
N ASN A 531 44.47 -8.08 6.49
CA ASN A 531 45.03 -6.73 6.47
C ASN A 531 43.92 -5.67 6.60
N TYR A 532 43.67 -5.20 7.82
CA TYR A 532 42.57 -4.27 8.12
C TYR A 532 42.65 -2.92 7.39
N ALA A 533 43.86 -2.41 7.08
CA ALA A 533 44.01 -1.18 6.29
C ALA A 533 43.62 -1.39 4.83
N ALA A 534 43.98 -2.56 4.26
CA ALA A 534 43.57 -2.94 2.92
C ALA A 534 42.05 -3.23 2.84
N ILE A 535 41.48 -3.83 3.89
CA ILE A 535 40.03 -4.03 4.03
C ILE A 535 39.35 -2.66 4.02
N ASP A 536 39.70 -1.74 4.93
CA ASP A 536 39.09 -0.41 5.02
C ASP A 536 39.15 0.38 3.70
N THR A 537 40.30 0.35 3.03
CA THR A 537 40.49 0.99 1.71
C THR A 537 39.59 0.36 0.64
N SER A 538 39.51 -0.98 0.60
CA SER A 538 38.71 -1.70 -0.39
C SER A 538 37.20 -1.53 -0.16
N ILE A 539 36.76 -1.46 1.10
CA ILE A 539 35.36 -1.19 1.44
C ILE A 539 34.98 0.24 1.08
N SER A 540 35.84 1.22 1.37
CA SER A 540 35.63 2.60 0.96
C SER A 540 35.50 2.74 -0.56
N ALA A 541 36.32 2.01 -1.33
CA ALA A 541 36.21 1.94 -2.78
C ALA A 541 34.91 1.28 -3.26
N ALA A 542 34.47 0.20 -2.61
CA ALA A 542 33.18 -0.45 -2.89
C ALA A 542 31.98 0.45 -2.58
N ILE A 543 32.02 1.23 -1.48
CA ILE A 543 30.97 2.21 -1.18
C ILE A 543 30.94 3.32 -2.23
N ALA A 544 32.11 3.84 -2.65
CA ALA A 544 32.18 4.86 -3.70
C ALA A 544 31.67 4.36 -5.07
N SER A 545 31.91 3.10 -5.40
CA SER A 545 31.39 2.51 -6.65
C SER A 545 29.87 2.32 -6.61
N VAL A 546 29.28 1.99 -5.45
CA VAL A 546 27.82 2.00 -5.23
C VAL A 546 27.24 3.39 -5.47
N THR A 547 27.86 4.44 -4.92
CA THR A 547 27.42 5.84 -5.14
C THR A 547 27.48 6.23 -6.62
N THR A 548 28.53 5.79 -7.32
CA THR A 548 28.69 6.04 -8.76
C THR A 548 27.63 5.32 -9.58
N LEU A 549 27.37 4.04 -9.29
CA LEU A 549 26.30 3.26 -9.92
C LEU A 549 24.94 3.91 -9.68
N ALA A 550 24.60 4.25 -8.43
CA ALA A 550 23.35 4.93 -8.11
C ALA A 550 23.18 6.26 -8.87
N SER A 551 24.25 7.04 -9.03
CA SER A 551 24.22 8.31 -9.77
C SER A 551 23.95 8.09 -11.28
N SER A 552 24.50 7.02 -11.86
CA SER A 552 24.24 6.65 -13.26
C SER A 552 22.78 6.24 -13.47
N ILE A 553 22.22 5.48 -12.53
CA ILE A 553 20.80 5.08 -12.54
C ILE A 553 19.91 6.32 -12.39
N ALA A 554 20.23 7.20 -11.44
CA ALA A 554 19.48 8.45 -11.23
C ALA A 554 19.47 9.34 -12.48
N SER A 555 20.57 9.36 -13.25
CA SER A 555 20.63 10.09 -14.51
C SER A 555 19.71 9.48 -15.57
N ASN A 556 19.58 8.16 -15.61
CA ASN A 556 18.61 7.48 -16.47
C ASN A 556 17.16 7.70 -16.03
N GLU A 557 16.91 7.84 -14.72
CA GLU A 557 15.59 8.14 -14.14
C GLU A 557 15.11 9.58 -14.42
N GLN A 558 16.03 10.52 -14.73
CA GLN A 558 15.68 11.90 -15.09
C GLN A 558 14.99 12.01 -16.46
N ILE A 559 15.14 11.01 -17.31
CA ILE A 559 14.48 10.94 -18.60
C ILE A 559 13.32 9.97 -18.47
N ASP A 560 12.14 10.37 -18.95
CA ASP A 560 10.98 9.49 -18.91
C ASP A 560 11.23 8.21 -19.73
N ASN A 561 11.30 7.10 -19.02
CA ASN A 561 11.53 5.76 -19.57
C ASN A 561 10.24 5.12 -20.10
N ASN A 562 9.10 5.78 -19.95
CA ASN A 562 7.80 5.30 -20.34
C ASN A 562 7.35 5.98 -21.64
N VAL A 563 7.55 5.29 -22.77
CA VAL A 563 7.21 5.87 -24.09
C VAL A 563 5.71 6.08 -24.24
N THR A 564 4.89 5.21 -23.65
CA THR A 564 3.43 5.39 -23.59
C THR A 564 3.05 6.68 -22.87
N HIS A 565 3.64 6.96 -21.70
CA HIS A 565 3.41 8.19 -20.95
C HIS A 565 3.82 9.44 -21.75
N THR A 566 5.05 9.45 -22.28
CA THR A 566 5.56 10.58 -23.08
C THR A 566 4.67 10.83 -24.30
N SER A 567 4.26 9.78 -25.01
CA SER A 567 3.39 9.87 -26.20
C SER A 567 1.99 10.37 -25.86
N LEU A 568 1.39 9.86 -24.78
CA LEU A 568 0.07 10.30 -24.32
C LEU A 568 0.10 11.78 -23.92
N ARG A 569 1.11 12.23 -23.16
CA ARG A 569 1.27 13.65 -22.77
C ARG A 569 1.45 14.57 -23.99
N ALA A 570 2.23 14.14 -24.97
CA ALA A 570 2.40 14.89 -26.22
C ALA A 570 1.07 15.01 -26.98
N ALA A 571 0.31 13.93 -27.10
CA ALA A 571 -0.99 13.92 -27.74
C ALA A 571 -2.03 14.80 -27.01
N ILE A 572 -2.04 14.79 -25.66
CA ILE A 572 -2.91 15.65 -24.84
C ILE A 572 -2.62 17.12 -25.14
N THR A 573 -1.33 17.50 -25.18
CA THR A 573 -0.91 18.87 -25.47
C THR A 573 -1.37 19.32 -26.86
N ILE A 574 -1.26 18.45 -27.87
CA ILE A 574 -1.75 18.74 -29.24
C ILE A 574 -3.26 18.94 -29.25
N TYR A 575 -4.01 18.09 -28.57
CA TYR A 575 -5.46 18.19 -28.45
C TYR A 575 -5.90 19.50 -27.78
N GLU A 576 -5.30 19.84 -26.64
CA GLU A 576 -5.60 21.09 -25.90
C GLU A 576 -5.31 22.34 -26.74
N ASN A 577 -4.22 22.34 -27.51
CA ASN A 577 -3.86 23.42 -28.42
C ASN A 577 -4.90 23.57 -29.55
N ASN A 578 -5.29 22.48 -30.20
CA ASN A 578 -6.30 22.51 -31.27
C ASN A 578 -7.67 22.91 -30.74
N ARG A 579 -8.05 22.44 -29.56
CA ARG A 579 -9.29 22.84 -28.88
C ARG A 579 -9.32 24.33 -28.58
N THR A 580 -8.20 24.86 -28.09
CA THR A 580 -8.04 26.30 -27.82
C THR A 580 -8.16 27.10 -29.11
N ALA A 581 -7.46 26.69 -30.18
CA ALA A 581 -7.51 27.35 -31.48
C ALA A 581 -8.94 27.34 -32.07
N PHE A 582 -9.64 26.21 -32.01
CA PHE A 582 -11.03 26.09 -32.42
C PHE A 582 -11.95 27.01 -31.60
N THR A 583 -11.82 27.00 -30.27
CA THR A 583 -12.62 27.83 -29.37
C THR A 583 -12.43 29.32 -29.65
N GLN A 584 -11.17 29.77 -29.77
CA GLN A 584 -10.84 31.15 -30.12
C GLN A 584 -11.44 31.56 -31.46
N ARG A 585 -11.36 30.69 -32.48
CA ARG A 585 -11.90 30.98 -33.80
C ARG A 585 -13.43 31.02 -33.80
N ASP A 586 -14.10 30.09 -33.13
CA ASP A 586 -15.56 30.01 -33.12
C ASP A 586 -16.23 31.11 -32.31
N THR A 587 -15.54 31.60 -31.27
CA THR A 587 -16.08 32.63 -30.33
C THR A 587 -15.56 34.04 -30.60
N ALA A 588 -14.70 34.23 -31.60
CA ALA A 588 -14.19 35.55 -31.98
C ALA A 588 -15.32 36.56 -32.24
N THR A 589 -15.05 37.83 -31.99
CA THR A 589 -16.01 38.92 -32.19
C THR A 589 -15.44 39.95 -33.18
N PRO A 590 -16.07 40.14 -34.37
CA PRO A 590 -17.25 39.41 -34.87
C PRO A 590 -16.92 37.95 -35.23
N ARG A 591 -17.91 37.04 -35.08
CA ARG A 591 -17.72 35.62 -35.39
C ARG A 591 -17.39 35.43 -36.88
N PRO A 592 -16.31 34.71 -37.24
CA PRO A 592 -15.94 34.47 -38.62
C PRO A 592 -17.03 33.73 -39.43
N VAL A 593 -16.90 33.79 -40.76
CA VAL A 593 -17.74 33.03 -41.68
C VAL A 593 -17.59 31.53 -41.39
N GLN A 594 -18.71 30.81 -41.37
CA GLN A 594 -18.79 29.40 -40.91
C GLN A 594 -17.78 28.47 -41.61
N ALA A 595 -17.53 28.65 -42.90
CA ALA A 595 -16.56 27.84 -43.65
C ALA A 595 -15.11 28.03 -43.20
N THR A 596 -14.76 29.20 -42.65
CA THR A 596 -13.40 29.50 -42.14
C THR A 596 -13.12 28.90 -40.76
N ILE A 597 -14.13 28.31 -40.12
CA ILE A 597 -14.03 27.64 -38.83
C ILE A 597 -13.79 26.13 -39.04
N THR A 598 -14.30 25.56 -40.14
CA THR A 598 -14.20 24.14 -40.47
C THR A 598 -12.79 23.55 -40.35
N PRO A 599 -11.71 24.21 -40.84
CA PRO A 599 -10.36 23.64 -40.70
C PRO A 599 -9.92 23.47 -39.23
N PHE A 600 -10.35 24.35 -38.33
CA PHE A 600 -10.04 24.24 -36.91
C PHE A 600 -10.84 23.14 -36.22
N ALA A 601 -12.08 22.92 -36.66
CA ALA A 601 -12.89 21.78 -36.19
C ALA A 601 -12.27 20.46 -36.64
N LEU A 602 -11.87 20.35 -37.92
CA LEU A 602 -11.20 19.16 -38.46
C LEU A 602 -9.88 18.89 -37.74
N ALA A 603 -9.03 19.91 -37.55
CA ALA A 603 -7.78 19.74 -36.81
C ALA A 603 -7.98 19.29 -35.35
N LEU A 604 -9.08 19.73 -34.70
CA LEU A 604 -9.47 19.22 -33.39
C LEU A 604 -9.90 17.75 -33.44
N GLY A 605 -10.69 17.36 -34.46
CA GLY A 605 -11.05 15.95 -34.69
C GLY A 605 -9.83 15.08 -34.95
N ASP A 606 -8.93 15.51 -35.85
CA ASP A 606 -7.69 14.77 -36.15
C ASP A 606 -6.81 14.59 -34.90
N ALA A 607 -6.83 15.56 -33.98
CA ALA A 607 -6.10 15.47 -32.72
C ALA A 607 -6.69 14.43 -31.74
N THR A 608 -7.95 13.99 -31.88
CA THR A 608 -8.50 12.91 -31.05
C THR A 608 -7.94 11.55 -31.42
N VAL A 609 -7.64 11.33 -32.71
CA VAL A 609 -7.20 10.04 -33.25
C VAL A 609 -5.98 9.47 -32.50
N ASN A 610 -4.96 10.30 -32.25
CA ASN A 610 -3.76 9.86 -31.53
C ASN A 610 -4.08 9.49 -30.08
N LEU A 611 -4.97 10.23 -29.43
CA LEU A 611 -5.40 9.94 -28.06
C LEU A 611 -6.24 8.67 -27.99
N GLU A 612 -7.11 8.44 -28.97
CA GLU A 612 -7.92 7.23 -29.09
C GLU A 612 -7.05 5.99 -29.28
N ILE A 613 -5.97 6.08 -30.09
CA ILE A 613 -4.99 4.99 -30.23
C ILE A 613 -4.40 4.62 -28.87
N TRP A 614 -3.90 5.61 -28.11
CA TRP A 614 -3.30 5.35 -26.81
C TRP A 614 -4.30 4.84 -25.77
N ALA A 615 -5.47 5.47 -25.68
CA ALA A 615 -6.53 5.04 -24.79
C ALA A 615 -6.96 3.61 -25.11
N LYS A 616 -7.15 3.27 -26.39
CA LYS A 616 -7.51 1.91 -26.81
C LYS A 616 -6.42 0.89 -26.50
N SER A 617 -5.15 1.20 -26.79
CA SER A 617 -4.03 0.31 -26.47
C SER A 617 -3.91 0.05 -24.97
N ILE A 618 -4.05 1.08 -24.14
CA ILE A 618 -4.02 0.94 -22.68
C ILE A 618 -5.20 0.09 -22.19
N SER A 619 -6.42 0.34 -22.69
CA SER A 619 -7.59 -0.47 -22.34
C SER A 619 -7.44 -1.94 -22.74
N ASP A 620 -6.94 -2.21 -23.94
CA ASP A 620 -6.73 -3.58 -24.43
C ASP A 620 -5.68 -4.34 -23.61
N ASN A 621 -4.55 -3.69 -23.29
CA ASN A 621 -3.53 -4.28 -22.44
C ASN A 621 -4.07 -4.55 -21.04
N ALA A 622 -4.75 -3.58 -20.43
CA ALA A 622 -5.36 -3.72 -19.12
C ALA A 622 -6.42 -4.84 -19.08
N SER A 623 -7.19 -4.99 -20.15
CA SER A 623 -8.19 -6.07 -20.31
C SER A 623 -7.57 -7.47 -20.40
N LEU A 624 -6.29 -7.56 -20.80
CA LEU A 624 -5.51 -8.79 -20.81
C LEU A 624 -4.81 -9.05 -19.47
N VAL A 625 -4.18 -8.02 -18.90
CA VAL A 625 -3.38 -8.12 -17.67
C VAL A 625 -4.25 -8.43 -16.44
N ALA A 626 -5.39 -7.77 -16.29
CA ALA A 626 -6.26 -7.95 -15.13
C ALA A 626 -6.73 -9.41 -14.89
N PRO A 627 -7.26 -10.15 -15.89
CA PRO A 627 -7.69 -11.53 -15.68
C PRO A 627 -6.53 -12.51 -15.47
N LEU A 628 -5.35 -12.26 -16.06
CA LEU A 628 -4.15 -13.05 -15.78
C LEU A 628 -3.70 -12.85 -14.32
N ALA A 629 -3.81 -11.62 -13.80
CA ALA A 629 -3.45 -11.30 -12.43
C ALA A 629 -4.46 -11.85 -11.41
N LYS A 630 -5.77 -11.55 -11.53
CA LYS A 630 -6.78 -11.94 -10.52
C LYS A 630 -8.20 -12.14 -11.05
N ALA A 631 -8.75 -11.17 -11.78
CA ALA A 631 -10.18 -11.16 -12.12
C ALA A 631 -10.46 -10.37 -13.41
N ASN A 632 -11.64 -10.56 -13.98
CA ASN A 632 -12.10 -9.72 -15.08
C ASN A 632 -12.29 -8.27 -14.60
N PRO A 633 -11.94 -7.27 -15.42
CA PRO A 633 -12.21 -5.88 -15.11
C PRO A 633 -13.70 -5.60 -14.91
N VAL A 634 -14.00 -4.69 -13.99
CA VAL A 634 -15.37 -4.18 -13.76
C VAL A 634 -15.62 -2.91 -14.58
N ALA A 635 -16.89 -2.58 -14.80
CA ALA A 635 -17.28 -1.39 -15.56
C ALA A 635 -16.86 -0.10 -14.84
N THR A 636 -16.71 0.99 -15.62
CA THR A 636 -16.39 2.34 -15.12
C THR A 636 -17.27 2.73 -13.93
N GLY A 637 -16.66 3.24 -12.87
CA GLY A 637 -17.34 3.70 -11.66
C GLY A 637 -17.66 2.60 -10.63
N HIS A 638 -17.29 1.35 -10.89
CA HIS A 638 -17.42 0.26 -9.93
C HIS A 638 -16.11 0.00 -9.19
N ASP A 639 -16.22 -0.38 -7.92
CA ASP A 639 -15.08 -0.76 -7.08
C ASP A 639 -14.35 -1.98 -7.68
N PRO A 640 -13.05 -1.87 -8.02
CA PRO A 640 -12.24 -3.02 -8.45
C PRO A 640 -12.31 -4.21 -7.49
N GLY A 641 -12.49 -3.98 -6.18
CA GLY A 641 -12.58 -5.00 -5.15
C GLY A 641 -13.81 -5.90 -5.26
N SER A 642 -14.85 -5.49 -6.00
CA SER A 642 -16.07 -6.29 -6.18
C SER A 642 -15.95 -7.38 -7.26
N ALA A 643 -14.81 -7.45 -7.97
CA ALA A 643 -14.62 -8.41 -9.05
C ALA A 643 -14.52 -9.85 -8.53
N SER A 644 -15.15 -10.79 -9.25
CA SER A 644 -15.03 -12.22 -8.93
C SER A 644 -13.66 -12.75 -9.33
N VAL A 645 -12.93 -13.33 -8.37
CA VAL A 645 -11.63 -13.97 -8.59
C VAL A 645 -11.77 -15.12 -9.59
N LEU A 646 -10.84 -15.20 -10.55
CA LEU A 646 -10.78 -16.27 -11.54
C LEU A 646 -9.91 -17.43 -11.04
N ASP A 647 -10.38 -18.66 -11.21
CA ASP A 647 -9.66 -19.86 -10.77
C ASP A 647 -8.32 -20.07 -11.47
N THR A 648 -8.19 -19.59 -12.71
CA THR A 648 -6.97 -19.68 -13.51
C THR A 648 -5.99 -18.52 -13.29
N SER A 649 -6.33 -17.56 -12.44
CA SER A 649 -5.51 -16.37 -12.20
C SER A 649 -4.29 -16.67 -11.33
N ALA A 650 -3.21 -15.91 -11.53
CA ALA A 650 -2.01 -16.02 -10.70
C ALA A 650 -2.31 -15.77 -9.21
N TYR A 651 -3.18 -14.80 -8.89
CA TYR A 651 -3.63 -14.53 -7.52
C TYR A 651 -4.26 -15.75 -6.86
N LYS A 652 -5.22 -16.40 -7.53
CA LYS A 652 -5.93 -17.55 -6.94
C LYS A 652 -4.97 -18.72 -6.72
N ILE A 653 -4.14 -19.04 -7.71
CA ILE A 653 -3.19 -20.15 -7.61
C ILE A 653 -2.16 -19.87 -6.50
N ALA A 654 -1.70 -18.62 -6.33
CA ALA A 654 -0.82 -18.23 -5.22
C ALA A 654 -1.51 -18.40 -3.87
N ASN A 655 -2.78 -18.01 -3.75
CA ASN A 655 -3.55 -18.18 -2.53
C ASN A 655 -3.79 -19.67 -2.19
N ASP A 656 -4.07 -20.50 -3.19
CA ASP A 656 -4.26 -21.93 -3.01
C ASP A 656 -2.96 -22.62 -2.59
N ALA A 657 -1.84 -22.28 -3.24
CA ALA A 657 -0.50 -22.75 -2.85
C ALA A 657 -0.12 -22.30 -1.43
N LEU A 658 -0.47 -21.08 -1.03
CA LEU A 658 -0.24 -20.62 0.33
C LEU A 658 -1.08 -21.43 1.33
N THR A 659 -2.34 -21.69 0.99
CA THR A 659 -3.26 -22.49 1.81
C THR A 659 -2.77 -23.94 1.95
N SER A 660 -2.22 -24.56 0.90
CA SER A 660 -1.62 -25.92 0.95
C SER A 660 -0.35 -26.02 1.80
N ILE A 661 0.17 -24.90 2.29
CA ILE A 661 1.27 -24.85 3.24
C ILE A 661 0.73 -24.59 4.65
N THR A 662 -0.09 -23.55 4.82
CA THR A 662 -0.47 -23.02 6.13
C THR A 662 -1.78 -23.57 6.69
N GLY A 663 -2.57 -24.27 5.88
CA GLY A 663 -3.87 -24.80 6.28
C GLY A 663 -3.78 -25.92 7.33
N LYS A 664 -4.93 -26.25 7.91
CA LYS A 664 -5.01 -27.35 8.88
C LYS A 664 -4.86 -28.69 8.16
N ASN A 665 -3.91 -29.52 8.61
CA ASN A 665 -3.53 -30.79 7.98
C ASN A 665 -2.86 -30.63 6.60
N GLU A 666 -2.19 -29.50 6.39
CA GLU A 666 -1.44 -29.23 5.17
C GLU A 666 0.06 -29.42 5.39
N SER A 667 0.89 -29.01 4.42
CA SER A 667 2.32 -29.34 4.38
C SER A 667 3.07 -29.05 5.68
N VAL A 668 2.88 -27.87 6.30
CA VAL A 668 3.55 -27.55 7.58
C VAL A 668 3.06 -28.46 8.71
N ALA A 669 1.75 -28.64 8.85
CA ALA A 669 1.19 -29.46 9.93
C ALA A 669 1.58 -30.94 9.80
N LEU A 670 1.54 -31.49 8.58
CA LEU A 670 1.86 -32.89 8.30
C LEU A 670 3.38 -33.15 8.38
N LEU A 671 4.21 -32.22 7.91
CA LEU A 671 5.66 -32.33 8.06
C LEU A 671 6.06 -32.21 9.54
N GLN A 672 5.43 -31.31 10.31
CA GLN A 672 5.66 -31.22 11.76
C GLN A 672 5.25 -32.52 12.46
N ALA A 673 4.10 -33.11 12.10
CA ALA A 673 3.67 -34.40 12.66
C ALA A 673 4.67 -35.53 12.34
N TYR A 674 5.30 -35.51 11.16
CA TYR A 674 6.37 -36.44 10.83
C TYR A 674 7.66 -36.18 11.64
N ILE A 675 8.05 -34.92 11.84
CA ILE A 675 9.20 -34.54 12.67
C ILE A 675 9.00 -35.01 14.12
N ASP A 676 7.80 -34.77 14.68
CA ASP A 676 7.48 -35.11 16.06
C ASP A 676 7.34 -36.62 16.28
N ASN A 677 6.81 -37.35 15.29
CA ASN A 677 6.62 -38.80 15.35
C ASN A 677 6.90 -39.48 13.98
N PRO A 678 8.18 -39.79 13.69
CA PRO A 678 8.57 -40.36 12.39
C PRO A 678 8.05 -41.80 12.22
N ASN A 679 7.12 -42.01 11.29
CA ASN A 679 6.64 -43.35 10.88
C ASN A 679 6.18 -43.36 9.41
N ALA A 680 5.85 -44.54 8.88
CA ALA A 680 5.48 -44.71 7.47
C ALA A 680 4.22 -43.92 7.06
N THR A 681 3.24 -43.81 7.95
CA THR A 681 1.99 -43.07 7.67
C THR A 681 2.23 -41.56 7.68
N THR A 682 2.89 -41.03 8.73
CA THR A 682 3.20 -39.59 8.82
C THR A 682 4.14 -39.15 7.71
N GLY A 683 5.11 -40.00 7.34
CA GLY A 683 5.99 -39.75 6.20
C GLY A 683 5.26 -39.72 4.86
N ALA A 684 4.36 -40.68 4.59
CA ALA A 684 3.59 -40.71 3.35
C ALA A 684 2.66 -39.48 3.22
N SER A 685 2.00 -39.07 4.31
CA SER A 685 1.16 -37.87 4.33
C SER A 685 1.97 -36.59 4.09
N ALA A 686 3.13 -36.44 4.72
CA ALA A 686 4.00 -35.28 4.49
C ALA A 686 4.50 -35.21 3.04
N ILE A 687 4.91 -36.34 2.46
CA ILE A 687 5.37 -36.42 1.05
C ILE A 687 4.23 -36.04 0.09
N ALA A 688 3.02 -36.54 0.32
CA ALA A 688 1.86 -36.21 -0.51
C ALA A 688 1.57 -34.69 -0.50
N ALA A 689 1.51 -34.09 0.70
CA ALA A 689 1.24 -32.65 0.85
C ALA A 689 2.35 -31.76 0.22
N LEU A 690 3.62 -32.16 0.37
CA LEU A 690 4.73 -31.50 -0.30
C LEU A 690 4.63 -31.59 -1.83
N GLY A 691 4.19 -32.74 -2.35
CA GLY A 691 3.94 -32.96 -3.77
C GLY A 691 2.84 -32.06 -4.33
N GLU A 692 1.72 -31.95 -3.61
CA GLU A 692 0.60 -31.06 -3.96
C GLU A 692 1.02 -29.59 -3.97
N THR A 693 1.72 -29.14 -2.91
CA THR A 693 2.28 -27.78 -2.84
C THR A 693 3.21 -27.49 -4.00
N THR A 694 4.12 -28.42 -4.33
CA THR A 694 5.05 -28.25 -5.45
C THR A 694 4.32 -28.15 -6.80
N ALA A 695 3.26 -28.93 -7.00
CA ALA A 695 2.44 -28.86 -8.21
C ALA A 695 1.71 -27.52 -8.35
N LEU A 696 1.17 -26.98 -7.26
CA LEU A 696 0.53 -25.66 -7.22
C LEU A 696 1.53 -24.54 -7.52
N VAL A 697 2.74 -24.60 -6.95
CA VAL A 697 3.80 -23.60 -7.22
C VAL A 697 4.26 -23.65 -8.67
N ASN A 698 4.39 -24.83 -9.28
CA ASN A 698 4.72 -24.95 -10.71
C ASN A 698 3.61 -24.36 -11.59
N SER A 699 2.35 -24.58 -11.22
CA SER A 699 1.20 -23.97 -11.91
C SER A 699 1.22 -22.45 -11.76
N LEU A 700 1.58 -21.95 -10.59
CA LEU A 700 1.74 -20.52 -10.34
C LEU A 700 2.86 -19.91 -11.20
N LEU A 701 4.01 -20.56 -11.29
CA LEU A 701 5.12 -20.09 -12.13
C LEU A 701 4.68 -19.97 -13.60
N ASN A 702 3.89 -20.92 -14.11
CA ASN A 702 3.33 -20.83 -15.45
C ASN A 702 2.38 -19.63 -15.59
N ALA A 703 1.46 -19.42 -14.65
CA ALA A 703 0.54 -18.28 -14.67
C ALA A 703 1.27 -16.94 -14.56
N ALA A 704 2.30 -16.85 -13.71
CA ALA A 704 3.12 -15.66 -13.55
C ALA A 704 3.94 -15.35 -14.81
N ASN A 705 4.48 -16.35 -15.51
CA ASN A 705 5.17 -16.16 -16.78
C ASN A 705 4.22 -15.69 -17.90
N LEU A 706 2.97 -16.16 -17.92
CA LEU A 706 1.97 -15.65 -18.87
C LEU A 706 1.64 -14.17 -18.61
N LEU A 707 1.56 -13.77 -17.33
CA LEU A 707 1.39 -12.38 -16.93
C LEU A 707 2.60 -11.52 -17.33
N ASP A 708 3.82 -12.02 -17.12
CA ASP A 708 5.08 -11.32 -17.48
C ASP A 708 5.13 -10.99 -18.98
N ASN A 709 4.72 -11.92 -19.84
CA ASN A 709 4.65 -11.71 -21.29
C ASN A 709 3.70 -10.59 -21.74
N SER A 710 2.76 -10.19 -20.87
CA SER A 710 1.73 -9.18 -21.18
C SER A 710 1.97 -7.85 -20.45
N LEU A 711 2.80 -7.86 -19.41
CA LEU A 711 3.05 -6.72 -18.54
C LEU A 711 4.41 -6.12 -18.85
N THR A 712 4.39 -4.97 -19.52
CA THR A 712 5.60 -4.19 -19.81
C THR A 712 5.56 -2.91 -18.98
N SER A 713 6.63 -2.63 -18.24
CA SER A 713 6.69 -1.48 -17.34
C SER A 713 8.11 -0.99 -17.09
N THR A 714 8.22 0.22 -16.54
CA THR A 714 9.44 0.86 -16.08
C THR A 714 9.26 1.35 -14.64
N SER A 715 10.19 2.18 -14.15
CA SER A 715 10.10 2.82 -12.84
C SER A 715 8.72 3.45 -12.61
N ALA A 716 8.12 3.13 -11.48
CA ALA A 716 6.81 3.57 -11.06
C ALA A 716 6.97 4.60 -9.94
N SER A 717 6.32 5.77 -10.06
CA SER A 717 6.45 6.82 -9.05
C SER A 717 5.64 6.56 -7.78
N ALA A 718 4.57 5.76 -7.87
CA ALA A 718 3.65 5.47 -6.76
C ALA A 718 2.96 4.10 -6.93
N PHE A 719 3.73 3.02 -7.02
CA PHE A 719 3.16 1.68 -7.09
C PHE A 719 2.59 1.24 -5.72
N PRO A 720 1.45 0.52 -5.65
CA PRO A 720 0.90 0.03 -4.39
C PRO A 720 1.91 -0.76 -3.54
N MET A 721 1.81 -0.60 -2.22
CA MET A 721 2.64 -1.35 -1.29
C MET A 721 2.40 -2.87 -1.42
N VAL A 722 3.45 -3.62 -1.74
CA VAL A 722 3.45 -5.09 -1.69
C VAL A 722 3.94 -5.53 -0.32
N TRP A 723 3.00 -5.78 0.59
CA TRP A 723 3.30 -6.20 1.95
C TRP A 723 3.86 -7.63 1.99
N GLN A 724 4.98 -7.82 2.69
CA GLN A 724 5.75 -9.08 2.72
C GLN A 724 5.41 -9.98 3.91
N SER A 725 4.35 -9.66 4.68
CA SER A 725 3.94 -10.43 5.85
C SER A 725 2.43 -10.42 6.02
N SER A 726 1.85 -11.55 6.46
CA SER A 726 0.43 -11.65 6.83
C SER A 726 0.06 -10.76 8.02
N ARG A 727 1.05 -10.31 8.81
CA ARG A 727 0.82 -9.30 9.85
C ARG A 727 0.37 -7.95 9.29
N CYS A 728 0.52 -7.74 7.99
CA CYS A 728 0.10 -6.54 7.28
C CYS A 728 -1.19 -6.75 6.47
N ASP A 729 -1.86 -7.91 6.56
CA ASP A 729 -3.06 -8.20 5.75
C ASP A 729 -4.19 -7.16 5.99
N PHE A 730 -4.23 -6.54 7.18
CA PHE A 730 -5.16 -5.46 7.49
C PHE A 730 -4.94 -4.18 6.66
N LEU A 731 -3.77 -4.02 6.04
CA LEU A 731 -3.41 -2.87 5.18
C LEU A 731 -3.66 -3.13 3.69
N LEU A 732 -4.09 -4.33 3.30
CA LEU A 732 -4.33 -4.63 1.89
C LEU A 732 -5.52 -3.78 1.38
N PRO A 733 -5.46 -3.21 0.15
CA PRO A 733 -6.50 -2.31 -0.34
C PRO A 733 -7.89 -2.94 -0.40
N THR A 734 -7.98 -4.25 -0.72
CA THR A 734 -9.26 -4.98 -0.74
C THR A 734 -9.62 -5.61 0.60
N ALA A 735 -8.83 -5.40 1.66
CA ALA A 735 -9.13 -5.99 2.96
C ALA A 735 -10.31 -5.29 3.61
N ASN A 736 -11.27 -6.10 4.05
CA ASN A 736 -12.37 -5.67 4.88
C ASN A 736 -11.90 -5.52 6.34
N SER A 737 -10.97 -4.60 6.61
CA SER A 737 -10.24 -4.53 7.89
C SER A 737 -10.70 -3.41 8.81
N TRP A 738 -10.36 -3.54 10.10
CA TRP A 738 -10.54 -2.50 11.10
C TRP A 738 -9.81 -1.20 10.75
N TRP A 739 -8.70 -1.28 10.01
CA TRP A 739 -7.87 -0.15 9.63
C TRP A 739 -8.59 0.81 8.68
N THR A 740 -9.13 0.26 7.58
CA THR A 740 -9.83 1.05 6.57
C THR A 740 -11.21 1.48 7.07
N LYS A 741 -11.98 0.57 7.68
CA LYS A 741 -13.34 0.87 8.17
C LYS A 741 -13.40 1.94 9.25
N ASN A 742 -12.39 1.98 10.12
CA ASN A 742 -12.36 2.90 11.24
C ASN A 742 -11.37 4.06 11.04
N GLU A 743 -10.86 4.25 9.82
CA GLU A 743 -10.02 5.39 9.43
C GLU A 743 -8.77 5.60 10.31
N TRP A 744 -8.17 4.52 10.81
CA TRP A 744 -7.00 4.59 11.69
C TRP A 744 -5.76 5.20 11.00
N ALA A 745 -5.71 5.18 9.67
CA ALA A 745 -4.64 5.81 8.90
C ALA A 745 -4.49 7.32 9.18
N ASN A 746 -5.57 7.99 9.60
CA ASN A 746 -5.59 9.44 9.81
C ASN A 746 -4.84 9.88 11.09
N THR A 747 -4.65 8.97 12.05
CA THR A 747 -4.06 9.30 13.37
C THR A 747 -2.81 8.48 13.70
N LEU A 748 -2.37 7.60 12.81
CA LEU A 748 -1.23 6.71 13.02
C LEU A 748 -0.01 7.12 12.19
N PHE A 749 1.12 7.22 12.88
CA PHE A 749 2.41 7.59 12.34
C PHE A 749 3.48 6.58 12.75
N TYR A 750 4.61 6.59 12.05
CA TYR A 750 5.79 5.87 12.49
C TYR A 750 7.07 6.61 12.11
N GLN A 751 8.14 6.35 12.86
CA GLN A 751 9.49 6.76 12.55
C GLN A 751 10.41 5.55 12.47
N ILE A 752 11.27 5.51 11.46
CA ILE A 752 12.35 4.55 11.34
C ILE A 752 13.69 5.24 11.60
N SER A 753 14.59 4.57 12.33
CA SER A 753 15.96 5.03 12.56
C SER A 753 16.83 5.01 11.30
N ASN A 754 16.49 4.10 10.39
CA ASN A 754 17.16 3.82 9.14
C ASN A 754 16.21 3.04 8.23
N ILE A 755 16.44 3.09 6.91
CA ILE A 755 15.65 2.32 5.95
C ILE A 755 15.82 0.80 6.12
N SER A 756 17.01 0.34 6.51
CA SER A 756 17.27 -1.10 6.71
C SER A 756 17.21 -1.46 8.19
N MET A 757 16.49 -2.53 8.53
CA MET A 757 16.45 -3.05 9.91
C MET A 757 17.78 -3.65 10.35
N SER A 758 18.70 -3.96 9.42
CA SER A 758 20.04 -4.46 9.76
C SER A 758 20.90 -3.38 10.41
N ALA A 759 20.57 -2.09 10.21
CA ALA A 759 21.23 -1.00 10.89
C ALA A 759 20.91 -1.01 12.40
N PRO A 760 21.85 -0.56 13.26
CA PRO A 760 21.56 -0.32 14.67
C PRO A 760 20.44 0.71 14.84
N GLY A 761 19.60 0.52 15.86
CA GLY A 761 18.60 1.50 16.26
C GLY A 761 19.24 2.83 16.66
N LYS A 762 18.46 3.91 16.54
CA LYS A 762 18.88 5.27 16.96
C LYS A 762 17.77 6.02 17.69
N LEU A 763 16.54 5.52 17.65
CA LEU A 763 15.40 6.20 18.26
C LEU A 763 15.40 5.95 19.77
N ARG A 764 14.97 6.96 20.53
CA ARG A 764 14.93 6.91 21.99
C ARG A 764 13.56 7.31 22.48
N VAL A 765 13.07 6.63 23.50
CA VAL A 765 11.82 7.01 24.19
C VAL A 765 12.16 7.40 25.62
N ASN A 766 11.74 8.59 26.02
CA ASN A 766 12.09 9.19 27.31
C ASN A 766 13.62 9.20 27.54
N ALA A 767 14.38 9.56 26.49
CA ALA A 767 15.84 9.55 26.44
C ALA A 767 16.52 8.18 26.70
N THR A 768 15.77 7.08 26.61
CA THR A 768 16.28 5.71 26.82
C THR A 768 16.07 4.82 25.59
N GLY A 769 16.85 3.75 25.51
CA GLY A 769 16.74 2.73 24.47
C GLY A 769 17.48 3.08 23.17
N SER A 770 17.42 2.14 22.23
CA SER A 770 17.99 2.27 20.89
C SER A 770 17.10 1.51 19.92
N TYR A 771 15.94 2.11 19.64
CA TYR A 771 14.87 1.50 18.86
C TYR A 771 15.10 1.75 17.37
N ARG A 772 14.70 0.77 16.55
CA ARG A 772 14.76 0.86 15.08
C ARG A 772 13.52 1.53 14.50
N LEU A 773 12.39 1.31 15.15
CA LEU A 773 11.06 1.71 14.72
C LEU A 773 10.27 2.17 15.95
N VAL A 774 9.57 3.29 15.82
CA VAL A 774 8.56 3.73 16.79
C VAL A 774 7.28 3.99 16.00
N ALA A 775 6.21 3.28 16.32
CA ALA A 775 4.87 3.57 15.83
C ALA A 775 4.11 4.37 16.91
N LEU A 776 3.29 5.33 16.49
CA LEU A 776 2.57 6.20 17.41
C LEU A 776 1.20 6.60 16.88
N ALA A 777 0.22 6.56 17.78
CA ALA A 777 -1.10 7.10 17.57
C ALA A 777 -1.21 8.46 18.25
N ALA A 778 -1.75 9.43 17.52
CA ALA A 778 -1.90 10.82 17.92
C ALA A 778 -2.92 11.07 19.06
N GLY A 779 -3.69 10.05 19.44
CA GLY A 779 -4.80 10.26 20.36
C GLY A 779 -5.89 11.15 19.76
N ARG A 780 -6.87 11.58 20.56
CA ARG A 780 -7.85 12.61 20.17
C ARG A 780 -7.22 13.98 19.96
N ALA A 781 -7.84 14.83 19.15
CA ALA A 781 -7.41 16.23 19.06
C ALA A 781 -7.56 16.95 20.42
N ILE A 782 -6.51 17.64 20.86
CA ILE A 782 -6.48 18.46 22.09
C ILE A 782 -5.90 19.85 21.83
N GLY A 783 -6.27 20.82 22.68
CA GLY A 783 -5.78 22.19 22.57
C GLY A 783 -6.17 22.85 21.24
N ALA A 784 -5.17 23.27 20.48
CA ALA A 784 -5.33 23.94 19.18
C ALA A 784 -5.08 23.01 17.98
N GLN A 785 -4.99 21.70 18.21
CA GLN A 785 -4.79 20.71 17.14
C GLN A 785 -5.93 20.75 16.12
N ASP A 786 -5.56 20.79 14.84
CA ASP A 786 -6.47 20.79 13.71
C ASP A 786 -6.00 19.78 12.66
N ARG A 787 -6.71 18.65 12.55
CA ARG A 787 -6.41 17.53 11.65
C ARG A 787 -6.39 17.91 10.17
N VAL A 788 -6.93 19.08 9.79
CA VAL A 788 -6.89 19.58 8.41
C VAL A 788 -5.49 20.08 8.04
N THR A 789 -4.75 20.63 9.01
CA THR A 789 -3.43 21.20 8.76
C THR A 789 -2.36 20.10 8.79
N PRO A 790 -1.58 19.89 7.71
CA PRO A 790 -0.59 18.82 7.62
C PRO A 790 0.72 19.17 8.34
N SER A 791 0.66 19.37 9.65
CA SER A 791 1.82 19.60 10.53
C SER A 791 1.75 18.67 11.72
N THR A 792 2.88 18.18 12.22
CA THR A 792 2.90 17.30 13.39
C THR A 792 2.32 17.96 14.63
N ALA A 793 2.42 19.28 14.78
CA ALA A 793 1.76 20.03 15.86
C ALA A 793 0.22 20.00 15.81
N SER A 794 -0.36 19.69 14.64
CA SER A 794 -1.78 19.44 14.48
C SER A 794 -2.22 18.04 14.91
N PHE A 795 -1.25 17.17 15.21
CA PHE A 795 -1.54 15.78 15.56
C PHE A 795 -1.00 15.35 16.92
N LEU A 796 0.23 15.73 17.23
CA LEU A 796 1.02 15.18 18.32
C LEU A 796 1.32 16.24 19.38
N GLU A 797 1.96 15.84 20.47
CA GLU A 797 2.33 16.75 21.57
C GLU A 797 3.81 16.70 21.98
N GLY A 798 4.26 17.79 22.62
CA GLY A 798 5.61 17.88 23.18
C GLY A 798 6.69 17.65 22.12
N ILE A 799 7.70 16.84 22.44
CA ILE A 799 8.78 16.51 21.49
C ILE A 799 8.30 15.63 20.33
N ASN A 800 7.15 14.97 20.44
CA ASN A 800 6.63 14.13 19.35
C ASN A 800 6.14 15.00 18.18
N ALA A 801 5.72 16.24 18.47
CA ALA A 801 5.34 17.28 17.51
C ALA A 801 6.50 18.16 17.00
N ASP A 802 7.75 17.69 17.12
CA ASP A 802 8.91 18.44 16.65
C ASP A 802 8.84 18.72 15.14
N LEU A 803 9.10 19.98 14.74
CA LEU A 803 8.99 20.45 13.36
C LEU A 803 9.92 19.72 12.38
N THR A 804 10.96 19.03 12.84
CA THR A 804 11.82 18.19 11.97
C THR A 804 11.09 16.98 11.39
N ARG A 805 9.89 16.67 11.91
CA ARG A 805 8.97 15.63 11.40
C ARG A 805 7.96 16.17 10.39
N ASP A 806 7.95 17.49 10.14
CA ASP A 806 7.13 18.09 9.09
C ASP A 806 7.82 18.01 7.72
N GLY A 807 7.13 18.49 6.69
CA GLY A 807 7.63 18.44 5.33
C GLY A 807 7.90 16.99 4.91
N ASP A 808 9.05 16.74 4.28
CA ASP A 808 9.47 15.42 3.83
C ASP A 808 10.10 14.53 4.93
N ALA A 809 10.36 15.10 6.11
CA ALA A 809 10.93 14.42 7.27
C ALA A 809 12.13 13.50 6.98
N THR A 810 13.13 14.01 6.25
CA THR A 810 14.34 13.24 5.87
C THR A 810 15.41 13.18 6.97
N ALA A 811 15.31 14.05 8.00
CA ALA A 811 16.22 14.08 9.15
C ALA A 811 15.48 14.44 10.46
N PRO A 812 14.44 13.68 10.86
CA PRO A 812 13.66 13.96 12.06
C PRO A 812 14.49 13.70 13.33
N VAL A 813 14.18 14.41 14.41
CA VAL A 813 14.78 14.16 15.72
C VAL A 813 14.53 12.71 16.17
N PRO A 814 15.52 12.03 16.79
CA PRO A 814 15.39 10.62 17.18
C PRO A 814 14.59 10.41 18.46
N ASP A 815 14.31 11.47 19.20
CA ASP A 815 13.74 11.42 20.54
C ASP A 815 12.22 11.50 20.54
N PHE A 816 11.62 10.66 21.37
CA PHE A 816 10.20 10.59 21.65
C PHE A 816 9.93 10.70 23.15
N THR A 817 8.74 11.17 23.50
CA THR A 817 8.22 11.16 24.87
C THR A 817 6.99 10.27 24.95
N ALA A 818 6.92 9.47 26.01
CA ALA A 818 5.75 8.67 26.35
C ALA A 818 5.40 8.88 27.83
N THR A 819 4.24 9.48 28.10
CA THR A 819 3.72 9.71 29.45
C THR A 819 2.29 9.20 29.61
N THR A 820 1.79 9.23 30.85
CA THR A 820 0.38 9.02 31.15
C THR A 820 -0.47 10.05 30.38
N PRO A 821 -1.63 9.66 29.83
CA PRO A 821 -2.54 10.61 29.19
C PRO A 821 -2.94 11.74 30.15
N SER A 822 -3.08 12.95 29.62
CA SER A 822 -3.49 14.16 30.34
C SER A 822 -4.27 15.09 29.41
N ALA A 823 -4.66 16.26 29.92
CA ALA A 823 -5.32 17.28 29.10
C ALA A 823 -4.41 17.91 28.03
N THR A 824 -3.10 17.74 28.14
CA THR A 824 -2.09 18.36 27.26
C THR A 824 -1.17 17.34 26.58
N PHE A 825 -1.42 16.04 26.74
CA PHE A 825 -0.61 14.97 26.16
C PHE A 825 -1.40 13.68 26.11
N ASN A 826 -1.56 13.08 24.94
CA ASN A 826 -2.28 11.83 24.73
C ASN A 826 -1.67 10.92 23.65
N ASP A 827 -0.56 11.27 23.02
CA ASP A 827 0.21 10.36 22.15
C ASP A 827 0.46 8.98 22.76
N ARG A 828 0.22 7.91 21.99
CA ARG A 828 0.43 6.50 22.39
C ARG A 828 1.44 5.82 21.49
N LEU A 829 2.55 5.37 22.07
CA LEU A 829 3.67 4.79 21.33
C LEU A 829 3.77 3.25 21.51
N ALA A 830 4.27 2.59 20.46
CA ALA A 830 4.75 1.22 20.43
C ALA A 830 6.14 1.18 19.79
N TYR A 831 7.12 0.55 20.45
CA TYR A 831 8.54 0.63 20.08
C TYR A 831 9.33 -0.59 20.57
#